data_AF-A0A2E0H8E4-F1
#
_entry.id   AF-A0A2E0H8E4-F1
#
_cell.length_a   1.000
_cell.length_b   1.000
_cell.length_c   1.000
_cell.angle_alpha   90.00
_cell.angle_beta   90.00
_cell.angle_gamma   90.00
#
_symmetry.space_group_name_H-M   'P 1'
#
loop_
_entity.id
_entity.type
_entity.pdbx_description
1 polymer ?
#
loop_
_entity_poly.entity_id
_entity_poly.type
_entity_poly.pdbx_seq_one_letter_code
_entity_poly.pdbx_strand_id
1 'polypeptide(L)'
;MFLGALTIKPLLKKVIPEAEFIARPRLSKLSYSGSKKITRLPRRSAIVVFSAQDVYGLAELVRQQKGGTAVVLGALSPRTRNAQVELYQNGEVDYLIATDAIGMGLNMNINHVAFADNSKFDGRIPRYLSAQELAQIAGRAGRYMNDGTFGVTGNCPGFGEETISAIEDHRFEPVRGIFWRNRDLSFDTIGNLKKSLEVSPPRPFFLRKRDSGDHIALAAITRNPEIIQRVNSPHEVRLLWDVCQIPDFRKTLTGSHSQLLTDIYYHLSDKEGHLPTDWVNNQMSRFDKVEGDIDTLLGRIAHIRTWTYITNKSDWIVDPVNWRQIARSIEDRLSDALHEKLTQRFVDRRAAILFQKMRDSEDLLAAVSSNGDVKVEGHKVGTLQGLNFIADISDKNNSKPVLAAVRKTLPHELTRRVNKIVIETDDNFSINDLGHISWCGSKLASIQRGRDPLTPIINLDVSELVENEERRILTRRLRDWLSAYMLSVLPALIRLKNTSYKGAAAGIVFQIIERLGNAPRSSLNDLIKTLNDSDRRDLSKSGLRFGIYTVFVPELLKPKQVTLLAILWRVFNEDKSLPELPTPGRVSIPKNAKIKESFYHVLGFIDFGSQVIRLDIVERLGAILRKCARNGAFPINAEMLSLVGLSQEGITPVLVKLGYQQLKSADGEVRFRRRNQKYKRKPQFRANKSTETSWKKTGSLRKTQRPHSEKAERLNPSPFSVLEQIKLVH
;
A
#
# COMPACT_ATOMS: atom_id res chain seq x y z
N MET A 1 -38.37 -24.35 -10.27
CA MET A 1 -37.17 -23.57 -10.65
C MET A 1 -35.97 -24.14 -9.90
N PHE A 2 -34.92 -24.57 -10.61
CA PHE A 2 -33.68 -25.06 -10.01
C PHE A 2 -32.57 -24.01 -10.17
N LEU A 3 -31.71 -23.87 -9.15
CA LEU A 3 -30.57 -22.96 -9.17
C LEU A 3 -29.29 -23.78 -9.03
N GLY A 4 -28.29 -23.51 -9.87
CA GLY A 4 -27.02 -24.25 -9.88
C GLY A 4 -26.05 -23.75 -10.94
N ALA A 5 -24.89 -24.41 -11.03
CA ALA A 5 -23.86 -24.07 -12.01
C ALA A 5 -24.27 -24.48 -13.42
N LEU A 6 -23.91 -23.64 -14.42
CA LEU A 6 -24.25 -23.89 -15.84
C LEU A 6 -23.57 -25.16 -16.40
N THR A 7 -22.52 -25.65 -15.75
CA THR A 7 -21.78 -26.88 -16.12
C THR A 7 -22.65 -28.13 -16.18
N ILE A 8 -23.80 -28.16 -15.48
CA ILE A 8 -24.74 -29.28 -15.50
C ILE A 8 -25.67 -29.27 -16.73
N LYS A 9 -25.77 -28.14 -17.45
CA LYS A 9 -26.71 -27.91 -18.56
C LYS A 9 -26.70 -29.03 -19.61
N PRO A 10 -25.54 -29.55 -20.08
CA PRO A 10 -25.53 -30.61 -21.09
C PRO A 10 -26.18 -31.91 -20.61
N LEU A 11 -26.05 -32.25 -19.32
CA LEU A 11 -26.71 -33.42 -18.75
C LEU A 11 -28.20 -33.18 -18.52
N LEU A 12 -28.59 -32.04 -17.96
CA LEU A 12 -30.00 -31.75 -17.73
C LEU A 12 -30.81 -31.71 -19.03
N LYS A 13 -30.26 -31.19 -20.13
CA LYS A 13 -30.91 -31.28 -21.45
C LYS A 13 -31.15 -32.71 -21.92
N LYS A 14 -30.28 -33.66 -21.57
CA LYS A 14 -30.47 -35.09 -21.90
C LYS A 14 -31.52 -35.76 -21.01
N VAL A 15 -31.66 -35.30 -19.77
CA VAL A 15 -32.62 -35.85 -18.81
C VAL A 15 -34.02 -35.25 -19.02
N ILE A 16 -34.08 -33.93 -19.21
CA ILE A 16 -35.29 -33.11 -19.35
C ILE A 16 -35.09 -32.18 -20.56
N PRO A 17 -35.43 -32.63 -21.79
CA PRO A 17 -35.21 -31.84 -23.02
C PRO A 17 -35.92 -30.49 -23.04
N GLU A 18 -37.08 -30.41 -22.38
CA GLU A 18 -37.93 -29.21 -22.32
C GLU A 18 -37.47 -28.18 -21.27
N ALA A 19 -36.39 -28.45 -20.54
CA ALA A 19 -35.93 -27.54 -19.50
C ALA A 19 -35.42 -26.20 -20.08
N GLU A 20 -35.92 -25.09 -19.55
CA GLU A 20 -35.42 -23.75 -19.85
C GLU A 20 -34.18 -23.42 -19.00
N PHE A 21 -33.19 -22.75 -19.59
CA PHE A 21 -31.94 -22.38 -18.91
C PHE A 21 -31.69 -20.88 -18.98
N ILE A 22 -31.79 -20.22 -17.82
CA ILE A 22 -31.49 -18.80 -17.67
C ILE A 22 -30.10 -18.66 -17.05
N ALA A 23 -29.16 -18.06 -17.77
CA ALA A 23 -27.81 -17.79 -17.27
C ALA A 23 -27.72 -16.41 -16.61
N ARG A 24 -27.04 -16.33 -15.46
CA ARG A 24 -26.72 -15.07 -14.78
C ARG A 24 -25.20 -14.99 -14.59
N PRO A 25 -24.51 -14.06 -15.27
CA PRO A 25 -23.07 -13.89 -15.08
C PRO A 25 -22.78 -13.30 -13.69
N ARG A 26 -21.54 -13.49 -13.23
CA ARG A 26 -21.06 -12.84 -12.01
C ARG A 26 -21.01 -11.32 -12.23
N LEU A 27 -21.47 -10.56 -11.24
CA LEU A 27 -21.50 -9.09 -11.30
C LEU A 27 -20.15 -8.44 -10.97
N SER A 28 -19.38 -9.04 -10.05
CA SER A 28 -18.06 -8.54 -9.64
C SER A 28 -16.91 -9.30 -10.32
N LYS A 29 -15.75 -8.66 -10.43
CA LYS A 29 -14.53 -9.35 -10.86
C LYS A 29 -13.91 -10.12 -9.69
N LEU A 30 -13.31 -11.26 -10.01
CA LEU A 30 -12.54 -12.07 -9.08
C LEU A 30 -11.13 -12.18 -9.64
N SER A 31 -10.12 -11.73 -8.89
CA SER A 31 -8.73 -11.74 -9.36
C SER A 31 -7.77 -12.45 -8.41
N TYR A 32 -6.76 -13.10 -8.98
CA TYR A 32 -5.72 -13.78 -8.24
C TYR A 32 -4.67 -12.79 -7.74
N SER A 33 -4.35 -12.87 -6.45
CA SER A 33 -3.45 -11.94 -5.76
C SER A 33 -2.14 -12.60 -5.28
N GLY A 34 -1.88 -13.82 -5.72
CA GLY A 34 -0.66 -14.57 -5.42
C GLY A 34 -0.61 -15.17 -4.02
N SER A 35 0.61 -15.52 -3.59
CA SER A 35 0.88 -16.03 -2.25
C SER A 35 1.15 -14.89 -1.27
N LYS A 36 0.43 -14.88 -0.14
CA LYS A 36 0.62 -13.91 0.94
C LYS A 36 0.76 -14.62 2.27
N LYS A 37 1.68 -14.15 3.12
CA LYS A 37 1.78 -14.61 4.52
C LYS A 37 0.52 -14.19 5.30
N ILE A 38 0.13 -14.98 6.30
CA ILE A 38 -1.05 -14.72 7.15
C ILE A 38 -1.02 -13.31 7.76
N THR A 39 0.16 -12.82 8.17
CA THR A 39 0.33 -11.45 8.69
C THR A 39 0.02 -10.33 7.70
N ARG A 40 0.11 -10.60 6.39
CA ARG A 40 -0.11 -9.65 5.29
C ARG A 40 -1.47 -9.84 4.59
N LEU A 41 -2.31 -10.74 5.08
CA LEU A 41 -3.66 -10.90 4.54
C LEU A 41 -4.49 -9.63 4.80
N PRO A 42 -5.22 -9.13 3.79
CA PRO A 42 -6.05 -7.94 3.94
C PRO A 42 -7.17 -8.18 4.96
N ARG A 43 -7.78 -7.10 5.46
CA ARG A 43 -8.96 -7.21 6.35
C ARG A 43 -10.12 -7.85 5.60
N ARG A 44 -11.04 -8.48 6.34
CA ARG A 44 -12.16 -9.26 5.79
C ARG A 44 -11.67 -10.39 4.87
N SER A 45 -10.63 -11.10 5.31
CA SER A 45 -10.15 -12.31 4.65
C SER A 45 -10.78 -13.56 5.25
N ALA A 46 -11.14 -14.52 4.39
CA ALA A 46 -11.46 -15.88 4.78
C ALA A 46 -10.29 -16.80 4.46
N ILE A 47 -9.74 -17.48 5.46
CA ILE A 47 -8.67 -18.47 5.31
C ILE A 47 -9.31 -19.85 5.28
N VAL A 48 -9.01 -20.63 4.26
CA VAL A 48 -9.68 -21.91 4.00
C VAL A 48 -8.71 -23.08 4.16
N VAL A 49 -9.13 -24.07 4.95
CA VAL A 49 -8.44 -25.34 5.19
C VAL A 49 -9.44 -26.49 5.25
N PHE A 50 -8.97 -27.74 5.20
CA PHE A 50 -9.87 -28.90 5.02
C PHE A 50 -9.85 -29.89 6.19
N SER A 51 -9.20 -29.55 7.31
CA SER A 51 -9.22 -30.33 8.55
C SER A 51 -9.61 -29.48 9.76
N ALA A 52 -10.31 -30.07 10.74
CA ALA A 52 -10.69 -29.36 11.97
C ALA A 52 -9.46 -28.95 12.81
N GLN A 53 -8.43 -29.79 12.81
CA GLN A 53 -7.17 -29.52 13.52
C GLN A 53 -6.46 -28.29 12.94
N ASP A 54 -6.40 -28.18 11.61
CA ASP A 54 -5.78 -27.01 10.96
C ASP A 54 -6.61 -25.75 11.17
N VAL A 55 -7.94 -25.86 11.22
CA VAL A 55 -8.81 -24.73 11.58
C VAL A 55 -8.45 -24.20 12.95
N TYR A 56 -8.34 -25.05 13.97
CA TYR A 56 -8.00 -24.62 15.32
C TYR A 56 -6.56 -24.08 15.41
N GLY A 57 -5.60 -24.72 14.73
CA GLY A 57 -4.21 -24.28 14.70
C GLY A 57 -4.04 -22.90 14.05
N LEU A 58 -4.67 -22.67 12.90
CA LEU A 58 -4.69 -21.36 12.26
C LEU A 58 -5.49 -20.34 13.06
N ALA A 59 -6.57 -20.75 13.74
CA ALA A 59 -7.37 -19.85 14.55
C ALA A 59 -6.57 -19.29 15.73
N GLU A 60 -5.78 -20.16 16.37
CA GLU A 60 -4.87 -19.73 17.42
C GLU A 60 -3.77 -18.80 16.89
N LEU A 61 -3.20 -19.11 15.73
CA LEU A 61 -2.19 -18.26 15.09
C LEU A 61 -2.73 -16.87 14.73
N VAL A 62 -3.93 -16.80 14.14
CA VAL A 62 -4.59 -15.53 13.78
C VAL A 62 -5.00 -14.77 15.03
N ARG A 63 -5.51 -15.45 16.07
CA ARG A 63 -5.80 -14.82 17.36
C ARG A 63 -4.56 -14.13 17.94
N GLN A 64 -3.42 -14.81 17.96
CA GLN A 64 -2.15 -14.26 18.48
C GLN A 64 -1.64 -13.07 17.66
N GLN A 65 -1.79 -13.11 16.33
CA GLN A 65 -1.22 -12.08 15.44
C GLN A 65 -2.17 -10.93 15.10
N LYS A 66 -3.49 -11.15 15.18
CA LYS A 66 -4.54 -10.25 14.67
C LYS A 66 -5.68 -10.00 15.66
N GLY A 67 -5.62 -10.51 16.88
CA GLY A 67 -6.55 -10.22 17.97
C GLY A 67 -7.81 -11.09 18.02
N GLY A 68 -8.14 -11.81 16.95
CA GLY A 68 -9.25 -12.77 16.97
C GLY A 68 -9.71 -13.22 15.58
N THR A 69 -10.45 -14.32 15.54
CA THR A 69 -11.06 -14.84 14.30
C THR A 69 -12.36 -15.57 14.60
N ALA A 70 -13.29 -15.52 13.63
CA ALA A 70 -14.44 -16.41 13.62
C ALA A 70 -14.03 -17.77 13.05
N VAL A 71 -14.71 -18.83 13.50
CA VAL A 71 -14.45 -20.21 13.05
C VAL A 71 -15.71 -20.82 12.47
N VAL A 72 -15.65 -21.33 11.24
CA VAL A 72 -16.77 -21.98 10.55
C VAL A 72 -16.37 -23.37 10.05
N LEU A 73 -16.85 -24.40 10.74
CA LEU A 73 -16.66 -25.81 10.37
C LEU A 73 -17.97 -26.40 9.84
N GLY A 74 -17.86 -27.39 8.95
CA GLY A 74 -19.03 -28.13 8.46
C GLY A 74 -19.80 -28.88 9.56
N ALA A 75 -19.13 -29.29 10.64
CA ALA A 75 -19.73 -29.99 11.78
C ALA A 75 -20.59 -29.09 12.69
N LEU A 76 -20.42 -27.76 12.63
CA LEU A 76 -21.20 -26.82 13.46
C LEU A 76 -22.70 -26.90 13.13
N SER A 77 -23.53 -26.75 14.16
CA SER A 77 -24.97 -26.57 13.98
C SER A 77 -25.24 -25.27 13.20
N PRO A 78 -26.40 -25.15 12.52
CA PRO A 78 -26.78 -23.92 11.84
C PRO A 78 -26.74 -22.69 12.77
N ARG A 79 -27.17 -22.86 14.02
CA ARG A 79 -27.18 -21.81 15.03
C ARG A 79 -25.78 -21.31 15.37
N THR A 80 -24.86 -22.20 15.76
CA THR A 80 -23.47 -21.83 16.07
C THR A 80 -22.78 -21.22 14.83
N ARG A 81 -23.05 -21.77 13.65
CA ARG A 81 -22.49 -21.25 12.39
C ARG A 81 -22.95 -19.82 12.12
N ASN A 82 -24.25 -19.52 12.25
CA ASN A 82 -24.77 -18.17 12.07
C ASN A 82 -24.19 -17.20 13.10
N ALA A 83 -24.11 -17.60 14.37
CA ALA A 83 -23.52 -16.77 15.42
C ALA A 83 -22.04 -16.44 15.15
N GLN A 84 -21.24 -17.41 14.69
CA GLN A 84 -19.85 -17.16 14.30
C GLN A 84 -19.72 -16.23 13.09
N VAL A 85 -20.63 -16.34 12.12
CA VAL A 85 -20.68 -15.46 10.94
C VAL A 85 -21.11 -14.05 11.32
N GLU A 86 -22.01 -13.92 12.29
CA GLU A 86 -22.46 -12.64 12.84
C GLU A 86 -21.32 -11.88 13.50
N LEU A 87 -20.47 -12.54 14.30
CA LEU A 87 -19.23 -11.93 14.84
C LEU A 87 -18.37 -11.29 13.73
N TYR A 88 -18.21 -11.98 12.60
CA TYR A 88 -17.44 -11.49 11.46
C TYR A 88 -18.15 -10.36 10.69
N GLN A 89 -19.48 -10.43 10.56
CA GLN A 89 -20.28 -9.42 9.84
C GLN A 89 -20.40 -8.11 10.62
N ASN A 90 -20.66 -8.20 11.92
CA ASN A 90 -20.60 -7.08 12.86
C ASN A 90 -19.18 -6.55 13.01
N GLY A 91 -18.19 -7.37 12.63
CA GLY A 91 -16.78 -7.04 12.60
C GLY A 91 -16.17 -7.00 14.00
N GLU A 92 -16.71 -7.76 14.93
CA GLU A 92 -16.00 -8.12 16.17
C GLU A 92 -14.68 -8.84 15.83
N VAL A 93 -14.62 -9.48 14.67
CA VAL A 93 -13.42 -10.06 14.07
C VAL A 93 -13.32 -9.76 12.57
N ASP A 94 -12.11 -9.47 12.08
CA ASP A 94 -11.83 -9.16 10.67
C ASP A 94 -11.46 -10.39 9.83
N TYR A 95 -11.20 -11.51 10.49
CA TYR A 95 -10.73 -12.74 9.86
C TYR A 95 -11.71 -13.88 10.17
N LEU A 96 -11.86 -14.76 9.18
CA LEU A 96 -12.66 -15.96 9.26
C LEU A 96 -11.77 -17.14 8.87
N ILE A 97 -11.82 -18.22 9.64
CA ILE A 97 -11.18 -19.48 9.27
C ILE A 97 -12.27 -20.52 9.07
N ALA A 98 -12.22 -21.19 7.93
CA ALA A 98 -13.30 -22.06 7.52
C ALA A 98 -12.87 -23.28 6.74
N THR A 99 -13.76 -24.28 6.71
CA THR A 99 -13.70 -25.36 5.71
C THR A 99 -14.50 -25.04 4.47
N ASP A 100 -14.54 -25.97 3.51
CA ASP A 100 -15.42 -25.95 2.32
C ASP A 100 -16.90 -25.64 2.62
N ALA A 101 -17.35 -25.76 3.87
CA ALA A 101 -18.68 -25.39 4.34
C ALA A 101 -19.07 -23.92 4.05
N ILE A 102 -18.11 -22.99 3.91
CA ILE A 102 -18.45 -21.60 3.50
C ILE A 102 -18.85 -21.50 2.03
N GLY A 103 -18.54 -22.51 1.23
CA GLY A 103 -18.88 -22.59 -0.19
C GLY A 103 -20.38 -22.63 -0.47
N MET A 104 -21.25 -22.77 0.56
CA MET A 104 -22.71 -22.72 0.44
C MET A 104 -23.39 -22.36 1.77
N GLY A 105 -24.58 -21.73 1.70
CA GLY A 105 -25.48 -21.63 2.85
C GLY A 105 -25.21 -20.54 3.88
N LEU A 106 -24.25 -19.63 3.64
CA LEU A 106 -23.97 -18.48 4.51
C LEU A 106 -23.91 -17.17 3.72
N ASN A 107 -24.50 -16.12 4.30
CA ASN A 107 -24.48 -14.77 3.75
C ASN A 107 -23.35 -13.94 4.39
N MET A 108 -22.17 -13.91 3.76
CA MET A 108 -20.96 -13.27 4.29
C MET A 108 -20.23 -12.36 3.30
N ASN A 109 -19.90 -11.13 3.75
CA ASN A 109 -19.16 -10.14 2.96
C ASN A 109 -17.64 -10.37 3.09
N ILE A 110 -17.11 -11.22 2.21
CA ILE A 110 -15.67 -11.54 2.16
C ILE A 110 -15.02 -10.74 1.04
N ASN A 111 -13.88 -10.10 1.32
CA ASN A 111 -13.13 -9.35 0.30
C ASN A 111 -12.01 -10.20 -0.32
N HIS A 112 -11.44 -11.11 0.48
CA HIS A 112 -10.34 -11.94 0.06
C HIS A 112 -10.50 -13.38 0.56
N VAL A 113 -10.27 -14.36 -0.31
CA VAL A 113 -10.19 -15.79 0.07
C VAL A 113 -8.75 -16.27 -0.06
N ALA A 114 -8.19 -16.77 1.03
CA ALA A 114 -6.84 -17.32 1.09
C ALA A 114 -6.89 -18.83 1.36
N PHE A 115 -6.39 -19.64 0.43
CA PHE A 115 -6.27 -21.08 0.62
C PHE A 115 -4.99 -21.40 1.38
N ALA A 116 -5.11 -22.05 2.54
CA ALA A 116 -3.97 -22.51 3.34
C ALA A 116 -3.61 -23.98 3.07
N ASP A 117 -4.50 -24.71 2.38
CA ASP A 117 -4.27 -26.03 1.79
C ASP A 117 -5.06 -26.09 0.46
N ASN A 118 -4.73 -27.02 -0.42
CA ASN A 118 -5.47 -27.32 -1.65
C ASN A 118 -5.85 -28.81 -1.77
N SER A 119 -5.62 -29.58 -0.70
CA SER A 119 -5.99 -30.98 -0.60
C SER A 119 -7.10 -31.22 0.44
N LYS A 120 -7.94 -32.22 0.20
CA LYS A 120 -9.06 -32.60 1.06
C LYS A 120 -9.15 -34.11 1.19
N PHE A 121 -9.53 -34.58 2.37
CA PHE A 121 -9.90 -35.97 2.60
C PHE A 121 -11.38 -36.20 2.28
N ASP A 122 -11.66 -37.02 1.26
CA ASP A 122 -13.03 -37.34 0.82
C ASP A 122 -13.64 -38.55 1.54
N GLY A 123 -13.06 -38.96 2.68
CA GLY A 123 -13.49 -40.16 3.41
C GLY A 123 -12.75 -41.43 3.02
N ARG A 124 -11.90 -41.39 1.98
CA ARG A 124 -11.08 -42.54 1.52
C ARG A 124 -9.61 -42.18 1.40
N ILE A 125 -9.31 -41.19 0.56
CA ILE A 125 -7.96 -40.72 0.30
C ILE A 125 -7.91 -39.20 0.31
N PRO A 126 -6.78 -38.61 0.72
CA PRO A 126 -6.52 -37.20 0.46
C PRO A 126 -6.34 -37.00 -1.05
N ARG A 127 -7.03 -36.00 -1.60
CA ARG A 127 -6.90 -35.59 -3.01
C ARG A 127 -6.88 -34.09 -3.16
N TYR A 128 -6.33 -33.59 -4.26
CA TYR A 128 -6.43 -32.18 -4.61
C TYR A 128 -7.87 -31.78 -4.97
N LEU A 129 -8.18 -30.51 -4.68
CA LEU A 129 -9.45 -29.90 -5.07
C LEU A 129 -9.46 -29.64 -6.58
N SER A 130 -10.63 -29.86 -7.17
CA SER A 130 -10.90 -29.48 -8.55
C SER A 130 -11.04 -27.95 -8.67
N ALA A 131 -10.80 -27.42 -9.88
CA ALA A 131 -11.01 -26.00 -10.16
C ALA A 131 -12.44 -25.52 -9.82
N GLN A 132 -13.44 -26.41 -9.94
CA GLN A 132 -14.84 -26.11 -9.59
C GLN A 132 -15.03 -25.93 -8.08
N GLU A 133 -14.41 -26.80 -7.26
CA GLU A 133 -14.45 -26.69 -5.80
C GLU A 133 -13.71 -25.42 -5.33
N LEU A 134 -12.53 -25.16 -5.90
CA LEU A 134 -11.78 -23.93 -5.62
C LEU A 134 -12.60 -22.69 -6.02
N ALA A 135 -13.24 -22.68 -7.18
CA ALA A 135 -14.09 -21.58 -7.63
C ALA A 135 -15.31 -21.36 -6.75
N GLN A 136 -15.94 -22.43 -6.25
CA GLN A 136 -17.08 -22.32 -5.34
C GLN A 136 -16.72 -21.61 -4.04
N ILE A 137 -15.50 -21.83 -3.55
CA ILE A 137 -14.97 -21.21 -2.33
C ILE A 137 -14.45 -19.80 -2.64
N ALA A 138 -13.58 -19.65 -3.64
CA ALA A 138 -13.00 -18.37 -4.06
C ALA A 138 -14.07 -17.36 -4.48
N GLY A 139 -15.13 -17.85 -5.14
CA GLY A 139 -16.28 -17.07 -5.55
C GLY A 139 -17.09 -16.46 -4.39
N ARG A 140 -16.78 -16.80 -3.14
CA ARG A 140 -17.29 -16.10 -1.94
C ARG A 140 -16.67 -14.72 -1.74
N ALA A 141 -15.48 -14.47 -2.32
CA ALA A 141 -14.84 -13.16 -2.30
C ALA A 141 -15.49 -12.20 -3.31
N GLY A 142 -15.81 -10.99 -2.87
CA GLY A 142 -16.48 -9.98 -3.68
C GLY A 142 -17.98 -10.21 -3.79
N ARG A 143 -18.74 -9.12 -3.86
CA ARG A 143 -20.21 -9.11 -3.91
C ARG A 143 -20.74 -7.89 -4.65
N TYR A 144 -21.81 -8.07 -5.43
CA TYR A 144 -22.42 -7.00 -6.21
C TYR A 144 -21.37 -6.25 -7.06
N MET A 145 -21.09 -4.99 -6.71
CA MET A 145 -20.14 -4.10 -7.41
C MET A 145 -18.72 -4.13 -6.80
N ASN A 146 -18.52 -4.84 -5.69
CA ASN A 146 -17.22 -4.94 -5.03
C ASN A 146 -16.45 -6.15 -5.56
N ASP A 147 -15.30 -5.87 -6.16
CA ASP A 147 -14.39 -6.89 -6.65
C ASP A 147 -13.81 -7.72 -5.49
N GLY A 148 -13.62 -9.01 -5.76
CA GLY A 148 -13.05 -9.97 -4.85
C GLY A 148 -11.65 -10.36 -5.27
N THR A 149 -10.83 -10.77 -4.31
CA THR A 149 -9.53 -11.38 -4.61
C THR A 149 -9.42 -12.77 -4.00
N PHE A 150 -8.62 -13.63 -4.62
CA PHE A 150 -8.25 -14.91 -4.02
C PHE A 150 -6.74 -15.14 -4.13
N GLY A 151 -6.23 -16.08 -3.33
CA GLY A 151 -4.81 -16.35 -3.26
C GLY A 151 -4.50 -17.55 -2.39
N VAL A 152 -3.20 -17.78 -2.17
CA VAL A 152 -2.73 -18.84 -1.29
C VAL A 152 -2.00 -18.24 -0.08
N THR A 153 -1.95 -18.98 1.02
CA THR A 153 -1.25 -18.59 2.24
C THR A 153 -0.60 -19.79 2.94
N GLY A 154 0.21 -19.51 3.96
CA GLY A 154 0.93 -20.53 4.71
C GLY A 154 1.86 -21.34 3.79
N ASN A 155 1.75 -22.66 3.87
CA ASN A 155 2.56 -23.60 3.09
C ASN A 155 1.82 -24.16 1.86
N CYS A 156 0.66 -23.60 1.51
CA CYS A 156 -0.09 -24.03 0.34
C CYS A 156 0.72 -23.75 -0.94
N PRO A 157 0.92 -24.75 -1.82
CA PRO A 157 1.48 -24.52 -3.14
C PRO A 157 0.65 -23.52 -3.93
N GLY A 158 1.30 -22.72 -4.78
CA GLY A 158 0.60 -21.83 -5.71
C GLY A 158 -0.25 -22.63 -6.71
N PHE A 159 -1.33 -22.00 -7.19
CA PHE A 159 -2.14 -22.59 -8.25
C PHE A 159 -1.45 -22.48 -9.61
N GLY A 160 -1.67 -23.48 -10.49
CA GLY A 160 -1.23 -23.40 -11.88
C GLY A 160 -2.06 -22.38 -12.67
N GLU A 161 -1.47 -21.81 -13.73
CA GLU A 161 -2.09 -20.77 -14.56
C GLU A 161 -3.45 -21.19 -15.14
N GLU A 162 -3.59 -22.45 -15.56
CA GLU A 162 -4.86 -23.00 -16.04
C GLU A 162 -5.96 -22.95 -14.99
N THR A 163 -5.65 -23.27 -13.74
CA THR A 163 -6.61 -23.23 -12.64
C THR A 163 -6.99 -21.79 -12.29
N ILE A 164 -6.01 -20.87 -12.34
CA ILE A 164 -6.24 -19.44 -12.09
C ILE A 164 -7.19 -18.87 -13.16
N SER A 165 -6.86 -19.05 -14.44
CA SER A 165 -7.71 -18.57 -15.55
C SER A 165 -9.10 -19.23 -15.52
N ALA A 166 -9.20 -20.53 -15.22
CA ALA A 166 -10.50 -21.20 -15.06
C ALA A 166 -11.39 -20.53 -13.99
N ILE A 167 -10.80 -20.12 -12.86
CA ILE A 167 -11.51 -19.44 -11.76
C ILE A 167 -11.87 -17.99 -12.13
N GLU A 168 -10.94 -17.22 -12.70
CA GLU A 168 -11.17 -15.82 -13.08
C GLU A 168 -12.20 -15.69 -14.22
N ASP A 169 -12.05 -16.51 -15.27
CA ASP A 169 -12.90 -16.49 -16.46
C ASP A 169 -14.20 -17.29 -16.29
N HIS A 170 -14.38 -17.96 -15.14
CA HIS A 170 -15.54 -18.82 -14.84
C HIS A 170 -15.75 -19.93 -15.88
N ARG A 171 -14.67 -20.52 -16.38
CA ARG A 171 -14.68 -21.57 -17.41
C ARG A 171 -14.35 -22.91 -16.77
N PHE A 172 -15.32 -23.83 -16.76
CA PHE A 172 -15.18 -25.14 -16.15
C PHE A 172 -15.72 -26.25 -17.05
N GLU A 173 -15.12 -27.43 -16.92
CA GLU A 173 -15.56 -28.64 -17.61
C GLU A 173 -17.03 -28.96 -17.28
N PRO A 174 -17.85 -29.33 -18.28
CA PRO A 174 -19.19 -29.82 -18.04
C PRO A 174 -19.20 -31.06 -17.15
N VAL A 175 -20.24 -31.19 -16.33
CA VAL A 175 -20.46 -32.40 -15.53
C VAL A 175 -20.74 -33.56 -16.48
N ARG A 176 -20.00 -34.66 -16.34
CA ARG A 176 -20.05 -35.82 -17.26
C ARG A 176 -21.01 -36.92 -16.81
N GLY A 177 -21.30 -37.01 -15.52
CA GLY A 177 -22.30 -37.91 -14.97
C GLY A 177 -22.85 -37.45 -13.63
N ILE A 178 -24.03 -37.94 -13.26
CA ILE A 178 -24.65 -37.67 -11.96
C ILE A 178 -24.92 -38.97 -11.22
N PHE A 179 -24.84 -38.93 -9.90
CA PHE A 179 -25.22 -40.09 -9.09
C PHE A 179 -26.73 -40.33 -9.19
N TRP A 180 -27.09 -41.56 -9.50
CA TRP A 180 -28.45 -42.04 -9.57
C TRP A 180 -28.68 -43.11 -8.50
N ARG A 181 -29.90 -43.14 -7.99
CA ARG A 181 -30.39 -44.14 -7.06
C ARG A 181 -31.77 -44.58 -7.51
N ASN A 182 -32.05 -45.88 -7.42
CA ASN A 182 -33.37 -46.41 -7.72
C ASN A 182 -34.40 -45.85 -6.72
N ARG A 183 -35.56 -45.44 -7.24
CA ARG A 183 -36.70 -44.96 -6.45
C ARG A 183 -37.75 -46.05 -6.21
N ASP A 184 -37.79 -47.05 -7.09
CA ASP A 184 -38.80 -48.11 -7.09
C ASP A 184 -38.26 -49.29 -6.24
N LEU A 185 -38.42 -49.19 -4.92
CA LEU A 185 -37.89 -50.14 -3.94
C LEU A 185 -38.91 -51.26 -3.63
N SER A 186 -38.44 -52.51 -3.57
CA SER A 186 -39.27 -53.66 -3.14
C SER A 186 -39.07 -53.90 -1.64
N PHE A 187 -40.18 -54.08 -0.93
CA PHE A 187 -40.20 -54.35 0.51
C PHE A 187 -40.65 -55.77 0.83
N ASP A 188 -40.74 -56.68 -0.15
CA ASP A 188 -41.28 -58.02 0.08
C ASP A 188 -40.38 -58.87 0.99
N THR A 189 -39.07 -58.72 0.82
CA THR A 189 -38.04 -59.36 1.63
C THR A 189 -36.82 -58.47 1.73
N ILE A 190 -35.98 -58.67 2.75
CA ILE A 190 -34.68 -57.97 2.87
C ILE A 190 -33.81 -58.19 1.61
N GLY A 191 -33.85 -59.40 1.05
CA GLY A 191 -33.11 -59.74 -0.16
C GLY A 191 -33.57 -58.94 -1.38
N ASN A 192 -34.89 -58.78 -1.56
CA ASN A 192 -35.46 -57.98 -2.65
C ASN A 192 -35.18 -56.49 -2.47
N LEU A 193 -35.23 -55.99 -1.23
CA LEU A 193 -34.85 -54.62 -0.92
C LEU A 193 -33.40 -54.35 -1.32
N LYS A 194 -32.46 -55.20 -0.89
CA LYS A 194 -31.05 -55.12 -1.28
C LYS A 194 -30.90 -55.12 -2.81
N LYS A 195 -31.48 -56.11 -3.50
CA LYS A 195 -31.44 -56.17 -4.97
C LYS A 195 -31.99 -54.89 -5.63
N SER A 196 -33.10 -54.36 -5.13
CA SER A 196 -33.72 -53.13 -5.66
C SER A 196 -32.85 -51.88 -5.46
N LEU A 197 -32.07 -51.81 -4.38
CA LEU A 197 -31.09 -50.74 -4.13
C LEU A 197 -29.85 -50.84 -5.02
N GLU A 198 -29.54 -52.05 -5.49
CA GLU A 198 -28.35 -52.36 -6.27
C GLU A 198 -28.55 -52.35 -7.78
N VAL A 199 -29.76 -52.01 -8.24
CA VAL A 199 -30.11 -51.89 -9.67
C VAL A 199 -29.13 -50.98 -10.40
N SER A 200 -28.76 -51.40 -11.61
CA SER A 200 -27.89 -50.61 -12.49
C SER A 200 -28.61 -49.38 -13.03
N PRO A 201 -27.94 -48.23 -13.15
CA PRO A 201 -28.56 -47.03 -13.71
C PRO A 201 -29.06 -47.25 -15.14
N PRO A 202 -30.22 -46.69 -15.52
CA PRO A 202 -30.85 -46.95 -16.82
C PRO A 202 -30.15 -46.25 -17.99
N ARG A 203 -29.23 -45.32 -17.73
CA ARG A 203 -28.54 -44.51 -18.75
C ARG A 203 -27.04 -44.41 -18.43
N PRO A 204 -26.16 -44.32 -19.44
CA PRO A 204 -24.70 -44.37 -19.23
C PRO A 204 -24.13 -43.16 -18.47
N PHE A 205 -24.82 -42.01 -18.50
CA PHE A 205 -24.43 -40.80 -17.75
C PHE A 205 -24.97 -40.77 -16.31
N PHE A 206 -25.68 -41.81 -15.89
CA PHE A 206 -26.05 -42.02 -14.50
C PHE A 206 -25.04 -42.96 -13.86
N LEU A 207 -24.42 -42.50 -12.77
CA LEU A 207 -23.44 -43.25 -12.01
C LEU A 207 -24.13 -43.89 -10.80
N ARG A 208 -23.89 -45.17 -10.56
CA ARG A 208 -24.39 -45.83 -9.35
C ARG A 208 -23.65 -45.26 -8.13
N LYS A 209 -24.37 -44.73 -7.15
CA LYS A 209 -23.79 -44.33 -5.86
C LYS A 209 -23.50 -45.59 -5.03
N ARG A 210 -22.22 -45.96 -4.92
CA ARG A 210 -21.78 -47.04 -4.03
C ARG A 210 -21.71 -46.53 -2.58
N ASP A 211 -21.92 -47.42 -1.62
CA ASP A 211 -21.65 -47.17 -0.19
C ASP A 211 -22.39 -45.95 0.39
N SER A 212 -23.69 -45.82 0.09
CA SER A 212 -24.55 -44.87 0.77
C SER A 212 -24.73 -45.28 2.24
N GLY A 213 -24.78 -44.31 3.16
CA GLY A 213 -24.78 -44.60 4.60
C GLY A 213 -25.93 -45.50 5.05
N ASP A 214 -27.10 -45.33 4.45
CA ASP A 214 -28.29 -46.16 4.67
C ASP A 214 -28.11 -47.60 4.12
N HIS A 215 -27.47 -47.77 2.96
CA HIS A 215 -27.13 -49.09 2.42
C HIS A 215 -26.09 -49.81 3.28
N ILE A 216 -25.07 -49.09 3.77
CA ILE A 216 -24.06 -49.63 4.70
C ILE A 216 -24.72 -50.04 6.02
N ALA A 217 -25.59 -49.19 6.57
CA ALA A 217 -26.33 -49.49 7.80
C ALA A 217 -27.19 -50.75 7.62
N LEU A 218 -27.95 -50.84 6.53
CA LEU A 218 -28.75 -52.03 6.21
C LEU A 218 -27.85 -53.27 6.10
N ALA A 219 -26.73 -53.19 5.40
CA ALA A 219 -25.79 -54.31 5.27
C ALA A 219 -25.15 -54.72 6.60
N ALA A 220 -24.94 -53.78 7.53
CA ALA A 220 -24.38 -54.04 8.85
C ALA A 220 -25.41 -54.67 9.80
N ILE A 221 -26.62 -54.10 9.91
CA ILE A 221 -27.68 -54.56 10.81
C ILE A 221 -28.17 -55.95 10.40
N THR A 222 -28.26 -56.21 9.08
CA THR A 222 -28.67 -57.52 8.55
C THR A 222 -27.60 -58.61 8.70
N ARG A 223 -26.48 -58.36 9.38
CA ARG A 223 -25.56 -59.43 9.85
C ARG A 223 -26.03 -60.05 11.17
N ASN A 224 -26.89 -59.36 11.92
CA ASN A 224 -27.42 -59.89 13.17
C ASN A 224 -28.55 -60.91 12.88
N PRO A 225 -28.38 -62.19 13.25
CA PRO A 225 -29.39 -63.22 12.97
C PRO A 225 -30.73 -62.95 13.66
N GLU A 226 -30.75 -62.30 14.82
CA GLU A 226 -31.99 -61.98 15.55
C GLU A 226 -32.88 -61.00 14.77
N ILE A 227 -32.27 -60.02 14.09
CA ILE A 227 -33.01 -59.06 13.25
C ILE A 227 -33.63 -59.78 12.05
N ILE A 228 -32.87 -60.68 11.41
CA ILE A 228 -33.38 -61.45 10.26
C ILE A 228 -34.60 -62.29 10.67
N GLN A 229 -34.57 -62.90 11.86
CA GLN A 229 -35.67 -63.70 12.38
C GLN A 229 -36.92 -62.88 12.76
N ARG A 230 -36.76 -61.60 13.10
CA ARG A 230 -37.88 -60.71 13.42
C ARG A 230 -38.54 -60.10 12.17
N VAL A 231 -37.79 -59.89 11.10
CA VAL A 231 -38.32 -59.29 9.85
C VAL A 231 -39.03 -60.37 9.02
N ASN A 232 -40.31 -60.59 9.30
CA ASN A 232 -41.13 -61.64 8.67
C ASN A 232 -42.25 -61.09 7.75
N SER A 233 -42.47 -59.78 7.76
CA SER A 233 -43.50 -59.11 6.97
C SER A 233 -42.95 -57.96 6.11
N PRO A 234 -43.62 -57.62 4.99
CA PRO A 234 -43.22 -56.46 4.17
C PRO A 234 -43.24 -55.13 4.94
N HIS A 235 -44.10 -55.01 5.96
CA HIS A 235 -44.16 -53.85 6.84
C HIS A 235 -42.87 -53.71 7.67
N GLU A 236 -42.38 -54.81 8.26
CA GLU A 236 -41.13 -54.80 9.03
C GLU A 236 -39.90 -54.53 8.17
N VAL A 237 -39.89 -54.99 6.91
CA VAL A 237 -38.83 -54.66 5.94
C VAL A 237 -38.81 -53.15 5.68
N ARG A 238 -39.98 -52.52 5.53
CA ARG A 238 -40.10 -51.06 5.37
C ARG A 238 -39.65 -50.31 6.62
N LEU A 239 -40.08 -50.75 7.80
CA LEU A 239 -39.66 -50.15 9.07
C LEU A 239 -38.15 -50.24 9.26
N LEU A 240 -37.55 -51.41 9.01
CA LEU A 240 -36.10 -51.59 9.05
C LEU A 240 -35.39 -50.63 8.09
N TRP A 241 -35.92 -50.47 6.87
CA TRP A 241 -35.38 -49.53 5.89
C TRP A 241 -35.46 -48.08 6.38
N ASP A 242 -36.58 -47.66 6.95
CA ASP A 242 -36.76 -46.32 7.48
C ASP A 242 -35.80 -46.04 8.65
N VAL A 243 -35.54 -47.04 9.51
CA VAL A 243 -34.51 -46.96 10.56
C VAL A 243 -33.10 -46.84 9.95
N CYS A 244 -32.78 -47.60 8.90
CA CYS A 244 -31.49 -47.50 8.21
C CYS A 244 -31.25 -46.13 7.56
N GLN A 245 -32.30 -45.35 7.27
CA GLN A 245 -32.18 -43.99 6.75
C GLN A 245 -31.77 -42.95 7.79
N ILE A 246 -31.76 -43.30 9.09
CA ILE A 246 -31.34 -42.39 10.15
C ILE A 246 -29.87 -41.98 9.93
N PRO A 247 -29.59 -40.68 9.74
CA PRO A 247 -28.25 -40.22 9.42
C PRO A 247 -27.27 -40.41 10.59
N ASP A 248 -26.08 -40.91 10.29
CA ASP A 248 -24.95 -40.86 11.23
C ASP A 248 -24.26 -39.49 11.15
N PHE A 249 -24.70 -38.55 12.00
CA PHE A 249 -24.07 -37.23 12.10
C PHE A 249 -22.67 -37.27 12.72
N ARG A 250 -22.29 -38.35 13.41
CA ARG A 250 -20.99 -38.48 14.07
C ARG A 250 -19.89 -38.90 13.10
N LYS A 251 -20.27 -39.55 11.99
CA LYS A 251 -19.34 -40.11 10.99
C LYS A 251 -18.27 -41.00 11.64
N THR A 252 -18.63 -41.68 12.71
CA THR A 252 -17.72 -42.54 13.46
C THR A 252 -17.58 -43.88 12.74
N LEU A 253 -16.35 -44.33 12.49
CA LEU A 253 -16.06 -45.65 11.92
C LEU A 253 -16.39 -46.83 12.87
N THR A 254 -16.91 -46.53 14.05
CA THR A 254 -17.27 -47.52 15.08
C THR A 254 -18.67 -48.09 14.83
N GLY A 255 -18.88 -49.38 15.15
CA GLY A 255 -20.20 -50.05 15.08
C GLY A 255 -21.29 -49.51 16.03
N SER A 256 -21.01 -48.43 16.77
CA SER A 256 -21.94 -47.82 17.73
C SER A 256 -23.21 -47.27 17.07
N HIS A 257 -23.14 -46.77 15.84
CA HIS A 257 -24.34 -46.33 15.10
C HIS A 257 -25.23 -47.52 14.73
N SER A 258 -24.64 -48.60 14.20
CA SER A 258 -25.39 -49.82 13.87
C SER A 258 -26.08 -50.42 15.09
N GLN A 259 -25.45 -50.37 16.27
CA GLN A 259 -26.08 -50.81 17.52
C GLN A 259 -27.29 -49.93 17.88
N LEU A 260 -27.15 -48.60 17.83
CA LEU A 260 -28.28 -47.68 18.08
C LEU A 260 -29.45 -47.95 17.14
N LEU A 261 -29.18 -48.16 15.85
CA LEU A 261 -30.23 -48.51 14.87
C LEU A 261 -30.88 -49.85 15.19
N THR A 262 -30.12 -50.82 15.68
CA THR A 262 -30.62 -52.13 16.12
C THR A 262 -31.56 -51.98 17.32
N ASP A 263 -31.16 -51.18 18.33
CA ASP A 263 -31.97 -50.91 19.52
C ASP A 263 -33.26 -50.17 19.17
N ILE A 264 -33.19 -49.15 18.29
CA ILE A 264 -34.37 -48.44 17.77
C ILE A 264 -35.32 -49.40 17.06
N TYR A 265 -34.79 -50.26 16.19
CA TYR A 265 -35.60 -51.23 15.47
C TYR A 265 -36.29 -52.21 16.43
N TYR A 266 -35.60 -52.70 17.47
CA TYR A 266 -36.21 -53.58 18.46
C TYR A 266 -37.38 -52.91 19.18
N HIS A 267 -37.21 -51.68 19.64
CA HIS A 267 -38.31 -50.94 20.29
C HIS A 267 -39.50 -50.69 19.36
N LEU A 268 -39.26 -50.35 18.10
CA LEU A 268 -40.34 -50.12 17.12
C LEU A 268 -41.00 -51.40 16.61
N SER A 269 -40.29 -52.53 16.64
CA SER A 269 -40.78 -53.85 16.24
C SER A 269 -41.54 -54.56 17.35
N ASP A 270 -41.37 -54.14 18.61
CA ASP A 270 -42.11 -54.69 19.75
C ASP A 270 -43.59 -54.22 19.74
N LYS A 271 -44.43 -54.85 20.57
CA LYS A 271 -45.90 -54.71 20.52
C LYS A 271 -46.43 -53.28 20.65
N GLU A 272 -45.68 -52.38 21.30
CA GLU A 272 -46.10 -50.99 21.49
C GLU A 272 -45.91 -50.13 20.24
N GLY A 273 -45.05 -50.52 19.30
CA GLY A 273 -44.83 -49.80 18.03
C GLY A 273 -44.23 -48.40 18.15
N HIS A 274 -43.80 -47.99 19.36
CA HIS A 274 -43.25 -46.67 19.65
C HIS A 274 -42.00 -46.79 20.51
N LEU A 275 -41.13 -45.79 20.45
CA LEU A 275 -39.97 -45.69 21.33
C LEU A 275 -40.43 -45.31 22.75
N PRO A 276 -40.02 -46.06 23.80
CA PRO A 276 -40.40 -45.74 25.18
C PRO A 276 -39.95 -44.33 25.59
N THR A 277 -40.86 -43.55 26.18
CA THR A 277 -40.60 -42.15 26.56
C THR A 277 -39.41 -42.01 27.52
N ASP A 278 -39.29 -42.92 28.49
CA ASP A 278 -38.17 -42.93 29.45
C ASP A 278 -36.84 -43.24 28.77
N TRP A 279 -36.84 -44.11 27.77
CA TRP A 279 -35.64 -44.44 27.00
C TRP A 279 -35.19 -43.26 26.15
N VAL A 280 -36.13 -42.62 25.42
CA VAL A 280 -35.88 -41.40 24.64
C VAL A 280 -35.34 -40.28 25.55
N ASN A 281 -35.94 -40.09 26.72
CA ASN A 281 -35.47 -39.13 27.72
C ASN A 281 -34.04 -39.42 28.18
N ASN A 282 -33.74 -40.67 28.56
CA ASN A 282 -32.42 -41.07 29.02
C ASN A 282 -31.34 -40.88 27.94
N GLN A 283 -31.68 -41.15 26.68
CA GLN A 283 -30.77 -40.97 25.56
C GLN A 283 -30.46 -39.49 25.30
N MET A 284 -31.43 -38.58 25.43
CA MET A 284 -31.20 -37.15 25.22
C MET A 284 -30.58 -36.45 26.44
N SER A 285 -31.12 -36.70 27.65
CA SER A 285 -30.65 -36.08 28.89
C SER A 285 -29.18 -36.38 29.21
N ARG A 286 -28.69 -37.57 28.83
CA ARG A 286 -27.26 -37.93 28.95
C ARG A 286 -26.34 -36.95 28.24
N PHE A 287 -26.79 -36.37 27.13
CA PHE A 287 -26.01 -35.43 26.31
C PHE A 287 -26.41 -33.97 26.53
N ASP A 288 -27.42 -33.69 27.35
CA ASP A 288 -27.81 -32.35 27.80
C ASP A 288 -26.86 -31.82 28.90
N LYS A 289 -25.60 -31.67 28.52
CA LYS A 289 -24.55 -31.13 29.39
C LYS A 289 -23.79 -30.09 28.61
N VAL A 290 -23.75 -28.86 29.13
CA VAL A 290 -23.06 -27.73 28.48
C VAL A 290 -21.56 -27.66 28.81
N GLU A 291 -21.09 -28.48 29.76
CA GLU A 291 -19.70 -28.51 30.20
C GLU A 291 -18.82 -29.39 29.30
N GLY A 292 -17.65 -28.91 28.91
CA GLY A 292 -16.68 -29.69 28.14
C GLY A 292 -15.82 -28.81 27.24
N ASP A 293 -14.93 -29.45 26.49
CA ASP A 293 -14.20 -28.82 25.39
C ASP A 293 -15.05 -28.78 24.10
N ILE A 294 -14.52 -28.13 23.08
CA ILE A 294 -15.19 -27.91 21.79
C ILE A 294 -15.58 -29.25 21.14
N ASP A 295 -14.68 -30.23 21.15
CA ASP A 295 -14.91 -31.52 20.49
C ASP A 295 -15.96 -32.37 21.25
N THR A 296 -15.98 -32.29 22.58
CA THR A 296 -17.04 -32.91 23.40
C THR A 296 -18.42 -32.31 23.06
N LEU A 297 -18.52 -30.98 22.96
CA LEU A 297 -19.77 -30.31 22.63
C LEU A 297 -20.23 -30.62 21.20
N LEU A 298 -19.31 -30.63 20.23
CA LEU A 298 -19.59 -31.05 18.85
C LEU A 298 -20.13 -32.49 18.80
N GLY A 299 -19.53 -33.42 19.55
CA GLY A 299 -20.00 -34.79 19.67
C GLY A 299 -21.42 -34.87 20.22
N ARG A 300 -21.73 -34.14 21.29
CA ARG A 300 -23.07 -34.08 21.89
C ARG A 300 -24.11 -33.49 20.94
N ILE A 301 -23.77 -32.40 20.23
CA ILE A 301 -24.65 -31.83 19.20
C ILE A 301 -24.93 -32.86 18.10
N ALA A 302 -23.92 -33.58 17.62
CA ALA A 302 -24.11 -34.63 16.62
C ALA A 302 -25.08 -35.72 17.12
N HIS A 303 -24.97 -36.14 18.39
CA HIS A 303 -25.91 -37.06 19.03
C HIS A 303 -27.33 -36.51 19.07
N ILE A 304 -27.51 -35.27 19.55
CA ILE A 304 -28.83 -34.64 19.64
C ILE A 304 -29.44 -34.46 18.25
N ARG A 305 -28.66 -34.17 17.20
CA ARG A 305 -29.18 -34.07 15.82
C ARG A 305 -29.74 -35.39 15.29
N THR A 306 -29.17 -36.53 15.67
CA THR A 306 -29.78 -37.84 15.39
C THR A 306 -31.14 -37.94 16.06
N TRP A 307 -31.28 -37.51 17.31
CA TRP A 307 -32.55 -37.48 18.03
C TRP A 307 -33.54 -36.43 17.50
N THR A 308 -33.08 -35.27 17.05
CA THR A 308 -33.91 -34.28 16.34
C THR A 308 -34.49 -34.88 15.06
N TYR A 309 -33.72 -35.72 14.34
CA TYR A 309 -34.24 -36.44 13.18
C TYR A 309 -35.30 -37.49 13.59
N ILE A 310 -35.02 -38.29 14.61
CA ILE A 310 -35.92 -39.35 15.10
C ILE A 310 -37.24 -38.75 15.62
N THR A 311 -37.18 -37.69 16.43
CA THR A 311 -38.36 -37.00 16.98
C THR A 311 -39.23 -36.30 15.93
N ASN A 312 -38.70 -36.06 14.72
CA ASN A 312 -39.49 -35.58 13.59
C ASN A 312 -40.28 -36.69 12.88
N LYS A 313 -40.03 -37.97 13.17
CA LYS A 313 -40.87 -39.07 12.70
C LYS A 313 -42.09 -39.17 13.62
N SER A 314 -43.23 -38.65 13.16
CA SER A 314 -44.47 -38.55 13.95
C SER A 314 -44.95 -39.88 14.51
N ASP A 315 -44.66 -40.98 13.83
CA ASP A 315 -45.25 -42.29 14.08
C ASP A 315 -44.40 -43.16 15.02
N TRP A 316 -43.24 -42.66 15.45
CA TRP A 316 -42.26 -43.45 16.23
C TRP A 316 -42.25 -43.11 17.72
N ILE A 317 -42.80 -41.96 18.11
CA ILE A 317 -42.73 -41.43 19.48
C ILE A 317 -44.10 -40.88 19.87
N VAL A 318 -44.50 -41.14 21.12
CA VAL A 318 -45.68 -40.54 21.73
C VAL A 318 -45.42 -39.06 22.02
N ASP A 319 -46.29 -38.17 21.55
CA ASP A 319 -46.16 -36.71 21.62
C ASP A 319 -44.91 -36.15 20.90
N PRO A 320 -44.85 -36.25 19.55
CA PRO A 320 -43.71 -35.77 18.78
C PRO A 320 -43.55 -34.25 18.84
N VAL A 321 -44.58 -33.47 19.22
CA VAL A 321 -44.47 -32.00 19.30
C VAL A 321 -43.59 -31.61 20.48
N ASN A 322 -43.89 -32.16 21.66
CA ASN A 322 -43.11 -31.88 22.87
C ASN A 322 -41.66 -32.36 22.73
N TRP A 323 -41.45 -33.58 22.23
CA TRP A 323 -40.09 -34.10 22.06
C TRP A 323 -39.25 -33.33 21.04
N ARG A 324 -39.85 -32.81 19.96
CA ARG A 324 -39.16 -31.92 19.02
C ARG A 324 -38.72 -30.61 19.69
N GLN A 325 -39.56 -30.05 20.57
CA GLN A 325 -39.21 -28.85 21.33
C GLN A 325 -38.07 -29.13 22.32
N ILE A 326 -38.12 -30.26 23.03
CA ILE A 326 -37.06 -30.68 23.96
C ILE A 326 -35.74 -30.86 23.20
N ALA A 327 -35.72 -31.66 22.13
CA ALA A 327 -34.50 -31.90 21.33
C ALA A 327 -33.91 -30.60 20.78
N ARG A 328 -34.77 -29.71 20.25
CA ARG A 328 -34.34 -28.38 19.76
C ARG A 328 -33.79 -27.50 20.89
N SER A 329 -34.41 -27.51 22.06
CA SER A 329 -33.92 -26.73 23.22
C SER A 329 -32.55 -27.20 23.71
N ILE A 330 -32.29 -28.52 23.67
CA ILE A 330 -30.98 -29.08 24.00
C ILE A 330 -29.97 -28.70 22.91
N GLU A 331 -30.33 -28.84 21.63
CA GLU A 331 -29.46 -28.45 20.52
C GLU A 331 -29.09 -26.96 20.59
N ASP A 332 -30.06 -26.10 20.88
CA ASP A 332 -29.85 -24.65 21.03
C ASP A 332 -28.90 -24.35 22.21
N ARG A 333 -29.14 -24.93 23.40
CA ARG A 333 -28.26 -24.75 24.57
C ARG A 333 -26.83 -25.23 24.31
N LEU A 334 -26.67 -26.41 23.71
CA LEU A 334 -25.34 -26.94 23.36
C LEU A 334 -24.66 -26.09 22.29
N SER A 335 -25.42 -25.58 21.31
CA SER A 335 -24.91 -24.70 20.25
C SER A 335 -24.45 -23.35 20.78
N ASP A 336 -25.16 -22.79 21.76
CA ASP A 336 -24.81 -21.55 22.43
C ASP A 336 -23.56 -21.74 23.30
N ALA A 337 -23.49 -22.83 24.09
CA ALA A 337 -22.29 -23.19 24.84
C ALA A 337 -21.07 -23.40 23.93
N LEU A 338 -21.25 -24.05 22.77
CA LEU A 338 -20.20 -24.23 21.78
C LEU A 338 -19.74 -22.89 21.20
N HIS A 339 -20.68 -22.00 20.87
CA HIS A 339 -20.36 -20.65 20.42
C HIS A 339 -19.54 -19.90 21.47
N GLU A 340 -19.96 -19.93 22.74
CA GLU A 340 -19.22 -19.29 23.83
C GLU A 340 -17.81 -19.85 23.97
N LYS A 341 -17.62 -21.17 23.89
CA LYS A 341 -16.28 -21.79 23.94
C LYS A 341 -15.40 -21.41 22.75
N LEU A 342 -15.96 -21.37 21.55
CA LEU A 342 -15.24 -20.92 20.35
C LEU A 342 -14.83 -19.45 20.49
N THR A 343 -15.74 -18.60 20.93
CA THR A 343 -15.48 -17.17 21.15
C THR A 343 -14.45 -16.96 22.25
N GLN A 344 -14.56 -17.64 23.39
CA GLN A 344 -13.57 -17.56 24.48
C GLN A 344 -12.18 -18.00 24.02
N ARG A 345 -12.09 -19.04 23.20
CA ARG A 345 -10.81 -19.60 22.75
C ARG A 345 -10.17 -18.78 21.63
N PHE A 346 -10.96 -18.32 20.66
CA PHE A 346 -10.46 -17.76 19.39
C PHE A 346 -10.68 -16.25 19.21
N VAL A 347 -11.38 -15.61 20.14
CA VAL A 347 -11.60 -14.17 20.17
C VAL A 347 -11.08 -13.63 21.50
N ASP A 348 -9.96 -12.91 21.46
CA ASP A 348 -9.54 -12.16 22.64
C ASP A 348 -10.46 -10.94 22.74
N ARG A 349 -11.54 -11.03 23.51
CA ARG A 349 -12.50 -9.92 23.65
C ARG A 349 -11.82 -8.62 24.06
N ARG A 350 -10.70 -8.62 24.81
CA ARG A 350 -10.00 -7.37 25.14
C ARG A 350 -9.21 -6.86 23.97
N ALA A 351 -8.50 -7.69 23.22
CA ALA A 351 -7.81 -7.28 22.00
C ALA A 351 -8.80 -6.90 20.89
N ALA A 352 -9.85 -7.69 20.68
CA ALA A 352 -10.96 -7.44 19.77
C ALA A 352 -11.72 -6.17 20.15
N ILE A 353 -12.04 -5.93 21.43
CA ILE A 353 -12.60 -4.65 21.90
C ILE A 353 -11.55 -3.53 21.86
N LEU A 354 -10.23 -3.79 21.91
CA LEU A 354 -9.20 -2.76 21.69
C LEU A 354 -9.09 -2.39 20.19
N PHE A 355 -9.24 -3.36 19.30
CA PHE A 355 -9.31 -3.24 17.84
C PHE A 355 -10.67 -2.70 17.38
N GLN A 356 -11.74 -2.96 18.14
CA GLN A 356 -13.09 -2.47 17.91
C GLN A 356 -13.29 -1.10 18.58
N LYS A 357 -12.69 -0.79 19.73
CA LYS A 357 -12.59 0.59 20.26
C LYS A 357 -11.52 1.42 19.55
N MET A 358 -10.68 0.80 18.72
CA MET A 358 -9.95 1.48 17.64
C MET A 358 -10.87 1.84 16.46
N ARG A 359 -12.07 1.25 16.39
CA ARG A 359 -13.00 1.30 15.26
C ARG A 359 -14.32 2.03 15.58
N ASP A 360 -14.92 1.87 16.75
CA ASP A 360 -16.02 2.69 17.27
C ASP A 360 -15.53 4.11 17.62
N SER A 361 -14.21 4.31 17.70
CA SER A 361 -13.56 5.62 17.67
C SER A 361 -13.44 6.21 16.26
N GLU A 362 -14.02 5.58 15.22
CA GLU A 362 -14.22 6.22 13.90
C GLU A 362 -15.35 7.27 13.93
N ASP A 363 -16.13 7.38 15.02
CA ASP A 363 -17.11 8.46 15.24
C ASP A 363 -16.85 9.33 16.49
N LEU A 364 -15.70 9.18 17.15
CA LEU A 364 -15.31 10.10 18.23
C LEU A 364 -14.55 11.29 17.64
N LEU A 365 -15.33 12.30 17.24
CA LEU A 365 -14.89 13.66 16.98
C LEU A 365 -14.03 14.15 18.17
N ALA A 366 -12.71 14.04 18.04
CA ALA A 366 -11.81 14.93 18.73
C ALA A 366 -12.10 16.33 18.18
N ALA A 367 -12.85 17.14 18.92
CA ALA A 367 -13.12 18.52 18.54
C ALA A 367 -11.80 19.29 18.63
N VAL A 368 -11.08 19.34 17.51
CA VAL A 368 -9.96 20.26 17.34
C VAL A 368 -10.55 21.64 17.20
N SER A 369 -10.30 22.51 18.18
CA SER A 369 -10.76 23.90 18.11
C SER A 369 -10.07 24.64 16.95
N SER A 370 -10.66 25.73 16.48
CA SER A 370 -10.04 26.64 15.48
C SER A 370 -8.64 27.11 15.86
N ASN A 371 -8.31 27.08 17.16
CA ASN A 371 -7.05 27.55 17.71
C ASN A 371 -5.98 26.43 17.80
N GLY A 372 -6.29 25.21 17.33
CA GLY A 372 -5.35 24.09 17.30
C GLY A 372 -5.27 23.26 18.58
N ASP A 373 -6.11 23.54 19.58
CA ASP A 373 -6.20 22.70 20.78
C ASP A 373 -6.88 21.36 20.46
N VAL A 374 -6.22 20.27 20.83
CA VAL A 374 -6.73 18.90 20.71
C VAL A 374 -7.29 18.47 22.06
N LYS A 375 -8.60 18.24 22.12
CA LYS A 375 -9.30 17.75 23.31
C LYS A 375 -9.76 16.31 23.10
N VAL A 376 -9.61 15.49 24.13
CA VAL A 376 -10.11 14.11 24.18
C VAL A 376 -10.95 14.00 25.46
N GLU A 377 -12.20 13.57 25.35
CA GLU A 377 -13.14 13.44 26.50
C GLU A 377 -13.28 14.73 27.34
N GLY A 378 -13.22 15.91 26.71
CA GLY A 378 -13.34 17.21 27.39
C GLY A 378 -12.04 17.77 27.99
N HIS A 379 -11.00 16.95 28.11
CA HIS A 379 -9.69 17.36 28.63
C HIS A 379 -8.74 17.78 27.49
N LYS A 380 -8.00 18.88 27.67
CA LYS A 380 -6.98 19.35 26.71
C LYS A 380 -5.76 18.43 26.80
N VAL A 381 -5.38 17.85 25.66
CA VAL A 381 -4.30 16.85 25.58
C VAL A 381 -3.04 17.41 24.91
N GLY A 382 -3.19 18.44 24.09
CA GLY A 382 -2.07 19.08 23.40
C GLY A 382 -2.52 20.08 22.36
N THR A 383 -1.56 20.57 21.59
CA THR A 383 -1.78 21.54 20.51
C THR A 383 -1.20 21.04 19.21
N LEU A 384 -1.96 21.15 18.13
CA LEU A 384 -1.57 20.80 16.77
C LEU A 384 -1.10 22.07 16.02
N GLN A 385 0.22 22.28 16.00
CA GLN A 385 0.86 23.38 15.27
C GLN A 385 1.15 22.94 13.82
N GLY A 386 0.39 23.45 12.86
CA GLY A 386 0.46 23.01 11.46
C GLY A 386 0.07 21.53 11.31
N LEU A 387 1.06 20.70 11.00
CA LEU A 387 0.95 19.23 10.90
C LEU A 387 1.77 18.49 11.97
N ASN A 388 2.24 19.20 13.00
CA ASN A 388 2.99 18.62 14.10
C ASN A 388 2.23 18.73 15.41
N PHE A 389 2.17 17.61 16.16
CA PHE A 389 1.43 17.54 17.41
C PHE A 389 2.38 17.66 18.59
N ILE A 390 2.11 18.63 19.46
CA ILE A 390 2.84 18.86 20.69
C ILE A 390 1.93 18.47 21.84
N ALA A 391 2.30 17.39 22.55
CA ALA A 391 1.57 16.91 23.72
C ALA A 391 1.83 17.84 24.92
N ASP A 392 0.77 18.21 25.65
CA ASP A 392 0.87 19.03 26.85
C ASP A 392 0.69 18.09 28.06
N ILE A 393 1.80 17.50 28.52
CA ILE A 393 1.78 16.43 29.54
C ILE A 393 2.26 17.04 30.86
N SER A 394 1.34 17.56 31.67
CA SER A 394 1.63 18.01 33.03
C SER A 394 1.72 16.83 34.03
N ASP A 395 0.98 15.74 33.80
CA ASP A 395 0.94 14.56 34.69
C ASP A 395 1.61 13.32 34.07
N LYS A 396 2.75 12.90 34.66
CA LYS A 396 3.58 11.80 34.14
C LYS A 396 2.93 10.41 34.24
N ASN A 397 1.97 10.20 35.15
CA ASN A 397 1.37 8.89 35.41
C ASN A 397 0.27 8.45 34.42
N ASN A 398 -0.40 9.39 33.71
CA ASN A 398 -1.48 9.10 32.74
C ASN A 398 -1.08 9.36 31.26
N SER A 399 0.20 9.59 31.00
CA SER A 399 0.72 10.02 29.69
C SER A 399 0.58 8.97 28.56
N LYS A 400 0.77 7.69 28.86
CA LYS A 400 0.72 6.60 27.86
C LYS A 400 -0.65 6.35 27.23
N PRO A 401 -1.76 6.22 27.99
CA PRO A 401 -3.09 6.01 27.40
C PRO A 401 -3.56 7.23 26.61
N VAL A 402 -3.24 8.44 27.08
CA VAL A 402 -3.59 9.70 26.42
C VAL A 402 -2.85 9.87 25.08
N LEU A 403 -1.54 9.61 25.04
CA LEU A 403 -0.77 9.61 23.80
C LEU A 403 -1.22 8.52 22.81
N ALA A 404 -1.68 7.36 23.30
CA ALA A 404 -2.23 6.30 22.47
C ALA A 404 -3.59 6.68 21.84
N ALA A 405 -4.42 7.44 22.56
CA ALA A 405 -5.67 7.99 22.03
C ALA A 405 -5.39 9.03 20.94
N VAL A 406 -4.44 9.95 21.18
CA VAL A 406 -4.02 10.96 20.19
C VAL A 406 -3.49 10.31 18.91
N ARG A 407 -2.61 9.30 19.01
CA ARG A 407 -2.01 8.64 17.83
C ARG A 407 -3.03 7.94 16.92
N LYS A 408 -4.24 7.65 17.41
CA LYS A 408 -5.33 7.05 16.63
C LYS A 408 -6.21 8.08 15.94
N THR A 409 -6.42 9.25 16.55
CA THR A 409 -7.33 10.29 16.02
C THR A 409 -6.62 11.30 15.11
N LEU A 410 -5.35 11.60 15.40
CA LEU A 410 -4.58 12.60 14.68
C LEU A 410 -4.41 12.33 13.16
N PRO A 411 -4.23 11.08 12.68
CA PRO A 411 -4.02 10.81 11.26
C PRO A 411 -5.14 11.37 10.36
N HIS A 412 -6.42 11.21 10.72
CA HIS A 412 -7.52 11.71 9.91
C HIS A 412 -7.54 13.25 9.83
N GLU A 413 -7.33 13.94 10.94
CA GLU A 413 -7.28 15.41 10.95
C GLU A 413 -6.04 15.91 10.20
N LEU A 414 -4.91 15.20 10.28
CA LEU A 414 -3.73 15.47 9.47
C LEU A 414 -4.03 15.29 7.98
N THR A 415 -4.71 14.22 7.55
CA THR A 415 -5.17 14.02 6.17
C THR A 415 -6.03 15.19 5.68
N ARG A 416 -6.99 15.62 6.51
CA ARG A 416 -7.87 16.77 6.20
C ARG A 416 -7.06 18.07 6.02
N ARG A 417 -6.12 18.34 6.93
CA ARG A 417 -5.24 19.52 6.84
C ARG A 417 -4.29 19.43 5.65
N VAL A 418 -3.72 18.27 5.34
CA VAL A 418 -2.90 18.04 4.14
C VAL A 418 -3.71 18.37 2.89
N ASN A 419 -4.93 17.85 2.78
CA ASN A 419 -5.81 18.17 1.66
C ASN A 419 -6.07 19.68 1.57
N LYS A 420 -6.33 20.37 2.70
CA LYS A 420 -6.48 21.83 2.72
C LYS A 420 -5.23 22.54 2.20
N ILE A 421 -4.04 22.17 2.68
CA ILE A 421 -2.76 22.76 2.27
C ILE A 421 -2.52 22.59 0.76
N VAL A 422 -2.95 21.47 0.18
CA VAL A 422 -2.76 21.17 -1.25
C VAL A 422 -3.54 22.12 -2.15
N ILE A 423 -4.77 22.48 -1.76
CA ILE A 423 -5.66 23.38 -2.53
C ILE A 423 -5.52 24.87 -2.14
N GLU A 424 -4.77 25.18 -1.08
CA GLU A 424 -4.61 26.54 -0.58
C GLU A 424 -3.80 27.44 -1.54
N THR A 425 -4.02 28.75 -1.47
CA THR A 425 -3.30 29.76 -2.24
C THR A 425 -1.86 29.97 -1.76
N ASP A 426 -0.97 30.36 -2.68
CA ASP A 426 0.47 30.55 -2.41
C ASP A 426 0.78 31.66 -1.39
N ASP A 427 -0.13 32.63 -1.19
CA ASP A 427 0.03 33.76 -0.26
C ASP A 427 0.09 33.34 1.22
N ASN A 428 -0.45 32.16 1.56
CA ASN A 428 -0.48 31.65 2.93
C ASN A 428 0.81 30.91 3.32
N PHE A 429 1.79 30.84 2.42
CA PHE A 429 3.08 30.21 2.66
C PHE A 429 4.19 31.25 2.76
N SER A 430 5.14 31.01 3.66
CA SER A 430 6.31 31.88 3.82
C SER A 430 7.57 31.08 4.16
N ILE A 431 8.73 31.67 3.87
CA ILE A 431 10.05 31.13 4.23
C ILE A 431 10.78 32.13 5.12
N ASN A 432 11.34 31.66 6.23
CA ASN A 432 12.12 32.50 7.15
C ASN A 432 13.62 32.46 6.84
N ASP A 433 14.40 33.24 7.59
CA ASP A 433 15.86 33.35 7.45
C ASP A 433 16.63 32.04 7.74
N LEU A 434 15.96 31.06 8.35
CA LEU A 434 16.50 29.72 8.60
C LEU A 434 16.22 28.73 7.45
N GLY A 435 15.46 29.14 6.43
CA GLY A 435 15.00 28.22 5.38
C GLY A 435 13.85 27.31 5.84
N HIS A 436 13.11 27.69 6.88
CA HIS A 436 11.89 26.99 7.28
C HIS A 436 10.71 27.51 6.47
N ILE A 437 9.98 26.58 5.86
CA ILE A 437 8.73 26.85 5.16
C ILE A 437 7.59 26.70 6.16
N SER A 438 6.72 27.71 6.23
CA SER A 438 5.54 27.73 7.09
C SER A 438 4.27 27.98 6.31
N TRP A 439 3.15 27.48 6.84
CA TRP A 439 1.79 27.72 6.35
C TRP A 439 0.98 28.34 7.49
N CYS A 440 0.38 29.51 7.25
CA CYS A 440 -0.35 30.29 8.26
C CYS A 440 0.45 30.44 9.58
N GLY A 441 1.77 30.66 9.48
CA GLY A 441 2.67 30.81 10.64
C GLY A 441 3.14 29.49 11.28
N SER A 442 2.60 28.33 10.89
CA SER A 442 3.02 27.02 11.39
C SER A 442 4.07 26.37 10.50
N LYS A 443 5.18 25.89 11.07
CA LYS A 443 6.25 25.23 10.31
C LYS A 443 5.77 23.92 9.67
N LEU A 444 6.08 23.71 8.39
CA LEU A 444 5.76 22.49 7.64
C LEU A 444 7.00 21.75 7.13
N ALA A 445 8.05 22.50 6.77
CA ALA A 445 9.24 21.92 6.16
C ALA A 445 10.46 22.80 6.38
N SER A 446 11.63 22.24 6.06
CA SER A 446 12.89 22.96 5.91
C SER A 446 13.49 22.65 4.55
N ILE A 447 14.14 23.64 3.94
CA ILE A 447 14.95 23.39 2.75
C ILE A 447 16.35 22.90 3.13
N GLN A 448 16.86 21.94 2.37
CA GLN A 448 18.17 21.35 2.52
C GLN A 448 18.98 21.51 1.23
N ARG A 449 20.30 21.28 1.33
CA ARG A 449 21.22 21.33 0.21
C ARG A 449 20.75 20.38 -0.90
N GLY A 450 20.58 20.94 -2.10
CA GLY A 450 20.33 20.17 -3.30
C GLY A 450 21.54 20.13 -4.23
N ARG A 451 21.28 19.80 -5.50
CA ARG A 451 22.35 19.67 -6.52
C ARG A 451 23.05 21.01 -6.78
N ASP A 452 22.29 22.09 -6.80
CA ASP A 452 22.78 23.46 -6.95
C ASP A 452 22.02 24.40 -6.00
N PRO A 453 22.53 25.62 -5.72
CA PRO A 453 21.90 26.56 -4.79
C PRO A 453 20.46 26.94 -5.15
N LEU A 454 20.06 26.80 -6.42
CA LEU A 454 18.70 27.08 -6.90
C LEU A 454 17.81 25.83 -7.02
N THR A 455 18.27 24.64 -6.61
CA THR A 455 17.46 23.42 -6.53
C THR A 455 17.48 22.80 -5.12
N PRO A 456 17.07 23.54 -4.07
CA PRO A 456 17.03 22.98 -2.73
C PRO A 456 16.08 21.77 -2.63
N ILE A 457 16.42 20.83 -1.76
CA ILE A 457 15.57 19.67 -1.45
C ILE A 457 14.64 20.05 -0.30
N ILE A 458 13.38 19.66 -0.39
CA ILE A 458 12.40 19.88 0.68
C ILE A 458 12.45 18.69 1.64
N ASN A 459 12.74 18.98 2.90
CA ASN A 459 12.63 18.02 3.99
C ASN A 459 11.44 18.40 4.87
N LEU A 460 10.41 17.54 4.89
CA LEU A 460 9.19 17.77 5.66
C LEU A 460 9.47 17.67 7.17
N ASP A 461 8.90 18.61 7.93
CA ASP A 461 8.94 18.66 9.38
C ASP A 461 7.51 18.51 9.91
N VAL A 462 6.98 17.30 9.73
CA VAL A 462 5.58 16.93 10.01
C VAL A 462 5.55 15.66 10.86
N SER A 463 4.43 15.44 11.56
CA SER A 463 4.27 14.26 12.42
C SER A 463 4.55 12.95 11.67
N GLU A 464 5.17 11.98 12.35
CA GLU A 464 5.34 10.59 11.87
C GLU A 464 4.00 9.92 11.52
N LEU A 465 2.90 10.45 12.04
CA LEU A 465 1.54 9.99 11.79
C LEU A 465 0.99 10.36 10.40
N VAL A 466 1.66 11.26 9.66
CA VAL A 466 1.29 11.60 8.27
C VAL A 466 1.74 10.47 7.34
N GLU A 467 0.84 9.96 6.51
CA GLU A 467 1.09 8.80 5.65
C GLU A 467 2.11 9.09 4.53
N ASN A 468 2.71 8.03 3.98
CA ASN A 468 3.74 8.17 2.95
C ASN A 468 3.21 8.80 1.65
N GLU A 469 1.96 8.56 1.28
CA GLU A 469 1.36 9.14 0.08
C GLU A 469 1.09 10.64 0.28
N GLU A 470 0.55 11.02 1.44
CA GLU A 470 0.34 12.41 1.84
C GLU A 470 1.64 13.21 1.89
N ARG A 471 2.71 12.59 2.43
CA ARG A 471 4.06 13.17 2.43
C ARG A 471 4.56 13.46 1.02
N ARG A 472 4.30 12.58 0.05
CA ARG A 472 4.68 12.80 -1.36
C ARG A 472 3.90 13.96 -1.98
N ILE A 473 2.59 14.01 -1.74
CA ILE A 473 1.72 15.08 -2.25
C ILE A 473 2.14 16.43 -1.66
N LEU A 474 2.38 16.51 -0.34
CA LEU A 474 2.82 17.72 0.34
C LEU A 474 4.19 18.19 -0.15
N THR A 475 5.15 17.26 -0.31
CA THR A 475 6.48 17.57 -0.84
C THR A 475 6.40 18.16 -2.25
N ARG A 476 5.52 17.61 -3.11
CA ARG A 476 5.28 18.15 -4.45
C ARG A 476 4.70 19.57 -4.37
N ARG A 477 3.64 19.77 -3.59
CA ARG A 477 2.99 21.09 -3.42
C ARG A 477 3.97 22.17 -2.95
N LEU A 478 4.78 21.87 -1.93
CA LEU A 478 5.77 22.82 -1.40
C LEU A 478 6.91 23.09 -2.40
N ARG A 479 7.28 22.11 -3.23
CA ARG A 479 8.29 22.29 -4.30
C ARG A 479 7.77 23.21 -5.38
N ASP A 480 6.52 23.02 -5.79
CA ASP A 480 5.86 23.84 -6.78
C ASP A 480 5.75 25.29 -6.28
N TRP A 481 5.32 25.48 -5.02
CA TRP A 481 5.32 26.79 -4.35
C TRP A 481 6.70 27.45 -4.30
N LEU A 482 7.71 26.73 -3.81
CA LEU A 482 9.06 27.29 -3.66
C LEU A 482 9.64 27.72 -5.01
N SER A 483 9.37 26.92 -6.06
CA SER A 483 9.79 27.25 -7.42
C SER A 483 9.10 28.51 -7.94
N ALA A 484 7.79 28.67 -7.69
CA ALA A 484 7.03 29.87 -8.04
C ALA A 484 7.51 31.10 -7.25
N TYR A 485 7.74 30.94 -5.94
CA TYR A 485 8.28 32.00 -5.08
C TYR A 485 9.67 32.45 -5.54
N MET A 486 10.58 31.52 -5.82
CA MET A 486 11.91 31.82 -6.35
C MET A 486 11.85 32.51 -7.70
N LEU A 487 10.95 32.09 -8.60
CA LEU A 487 10.72 32.77 -9.87
C LEU A 487 10.21 34.20 -9.67
N SER A 488 9.34 34.44 -8.70
CA SER A 488 8.80 35.77 -8.39
C SER A 488 9.85 36.73 -7.81
N VAL A 489 10.76 36.22 -6.97
CA VAL A 489 11.77 37.04 -6.28
C VAL A 489 13.06 37.16 -7.09
N LEU A 490 13.51 36.08 -7.72
CA LEU A 490 14.78 35.97 -8.46
C LEU A 490 14.57 35.70 -9.96
N PRO A 491 13.72 36.46 -10.67
CA PRO A 491 13.32 36.14 -12.04
C PRO A 491 14.51 36.08 -13.01
N ALA A 492 15.50 36.96 -12.87
CA ALA A 492 16.69 36.96 -13.71
C ALA A 492 17.56 35.71 -13.52
N LEU A 493 17.75 35.22 -12.29
CA LEU A 493 18.54 34.00 -12.03
C LEU A 493 17.83 32.75 -12.54
N ILE A 494 16.51 32.67 -12.33
CA ILE A 494 15.72 31.54 -12.83
C ILE A 494 15.69 31.53 -14.36
N ARG A 495 15.58 32.71 -15.00
CA ARG A 495 15.68 32.82 -16.47
C ARG A 495 17.04 32.38 -16.98
N LEU A 496 18.14 32.81 -16.34
CA LEU A 496 19.50 32.37 -16.68
C LEU A 496 19.65 30.85 -16.53
N LYS A 497 19.03 30.25 -15.51
CA LYS A 497 19.08 28.79 -15.30
C LYS A 497 18.28 28.00 -16.34
N ASN A 498 17.10 28.48 -16.70
CA ASN A 498 16.18 27.77 -17.59
C ASN A 498 16.50 27.98 -19.08
N THR A 499 17.29 29.00 -19.42
CA THR A 499 17.71 29.24 -20.80
C THR A 499 18.89 28.31 -21.17
N SER A 500 18.80 27.66 -22.32
CA SER A 500 19.87 26.79 -22.81
C SER A 500 20.95 27.60 -23.52
N TYR A 501 22.16 27.59 -22.97
CA TYR A 501 23.35 28.21 -23.57
C TYR A 501 24.35 27.15 -24.02
N LYS A 502 25.23 27.50 -24.96
CA LYS A 502 26.29 26.61 -25.45
C LYS A 502 27.68 27.19 -25.18
N GLY A 503 28.70 26.33 -25.16
CA GLY A 503 30.10 26.73 -25.08
C GLY A 503 30.43 27.65 -23.90
N ALA A 504 31.11 28.76 -24.18
CA ALA A 504 31.57 29.70 -23.16
C ALA A 504 30.43 30.36 -22.36
N ALA A 505 29.28 30.64 -23.00
CA ALA A 505 28.12 31.21 -22.35
C ALA A 505 27.55 30.27 -21.27
N ALA A 506 27.47 28.97 -21.56
CA ALA A 506 27.05 27.96 -20.58
C ALA A 506 27.98 27.91 -19.37
N GLY A 507 29.30 28.00 -19.60
CA GLY A 507 30.30 28.05 -18.53
C GLY A 507 30.16 29.28 -17.65
N ILE A 508 29.90 30.45 -18.23
CA ILE A 508 29.65 31.70 -17.47
C ILE A 508 28.39 31.54 -16.61
N VAL A 509 27.29 31.07 -17.20
CA VAL A 509 26.01 30.89 -16.48
C VAL A 509 26.16 29.91 -15.34
N PHE A 510 26.86 28.79 -15.55
CA PHE A 510 27.15 27.82 -14.51
C PHE A 510 27.86 28.45 -13.30
N GLN A 511 28.96 29.19 -13.54
CA GLN A 511 29.70 29.86 -12.47
C GLN A 511 28.88 30.97 -11.77
N ILE A 512 28.04 31.69 -12.52
CA ILE A 512 27.17 32.72 -11.95
C ILE A 512 26.09 32.09 -11.06
N ILE A 513 25.48 30.97 -11.48
CA ILE A 513 24.46 30.27 -10.68
C ILE A 513 25.08 29.66 -9.42
N GLU A 514 26.24 29.02 -9.53
CA GLU A 514 26.96 28.44 -8.40
C GLU A 514 27.28 29.49 -7.33
N ARG A 515 27.57 30.72 -7.75
CA ARG A 515 27.87 31.86 -6.87
C ARG A 515 26.67 32.76 -6.61
N LEU A 516 25.45 32.30 -6.90
CA LEU A 516 24.20 33.00 -6.59
C LEU A 516 24.12 34.43 -7.18
N GLY A 517 24.67 34.61 -8.39
CA GLY A 517 24.36 35.76 -9.23
C GLY A 517 25.50 36.73 -9.50
N ASN A 518 26.69 36.54 -8.93
CA ASN A 518 27.86 37.35 -9.26
C ASN A 518 29.18 36.58 -9.18
N ALA A 519 30.17 37.04 -9.96
CA ALA A 519 31.51 36.50 -9.96
C ALA A 519 32.54 37.59 -10.29
N PRO A 520 33.77 37.53 -9.75
CA PRO A 520 34.88 38.35 -10.21
C PRO A 520 35.12 38.14 -11.70
N ARG A 521 35.25 39.24 -12.44
CA ARG A 521 35.53 39.20 -13.88
C ARG A 521 36.84 38.47 -14.16
N SER A 522 37.82 38.58 -13.26
CA SER A 522 39.10 37.87 -13.36
C SER A 522 38.95 36.36 -13.47
N SER A 523 37.99 35.74 -12.76
CA SER A 523 37.76 34.29 -12.84
C SER A 523 37.05 33.85 -14.13
N LEU A 524 36.42 34.79 -14.83
CA LEU A 524 35.68 34.55 -16.07
C LEU A 524 36.44 35.01 -17.32
N ASN A 525 37.63 35.58 -17.19
CA ASN A 525 38.34 36.26 -18.28
C ASN A 525 38.53 35.38 -19.52
N ASP A 526 38.90 34.11 -19.35
CA ASP A 526 39.16 33.22 -20.48
C ASP A 526 37.87 32.81 -21.20
N LEU A 527 36.76 32.64 -20.45
CA LEU A 527 35.43 32.42 -21.02
C LEU A 527 34.88 33.68 -21.71
N ILE A 528 35.14 34.86 -21.15
CA ILE A 528 34.69 36.12 -21.74
C ILE A 528 35.43 36.42 -23.05
N LYS A 529 36.71 36.02 -23.18
CA LYS A 529 37.48 36.20 -24.43
C LYS A 529 36.97 35.33 -25.58
N THR A 530 36.42 34.16 -25.27
CA THR A 530 35.89 33.21 -26.26
C THR A 530 34.40 33.43 -26.56
N LEU A 531 33.76 34.34 -25.84
CA LEU A 531 32.34 34.68 -26.00
C LEU A 531 32.12 35.50 -27.28
N ASN A 532 31.18 35.07 -28.13
CA ASN A 532 30.76 35.84 -29.29
C ASN A 532 29.77 36.96 -28.91
N ASP A 533 29.53 37.90 -29.83
CA ASP A 533 28.65 39.05 -29.58
C ASP A 533 27.18 38.68 -29.43
N SER A 534 26.72 37.60 -30.06
CA SER A 534 25.34 37.12 -29.93
C SER A 534 25.07 36.59 -28.53
N ASP A 535 25.90 35.65 -28.07
CA ASP A 535 25.85 35.05 -26.73
C ASP A 535 25.94 36.12 -25.65
N ARG A 536 26.79 37.13 -25.87
CA ARG A 536 26.93 38.26 -24.95
C ARG A 536 25.64 39.09 -24.86
N ARG A 537 24.97 39.34 -25.99
CA ARG A 537 23.67 40.04 -26.01
C ARG A 537 22.60 39.20 -25.32
N ASP A 538 22.58 37.89 -25.52
CA ASP A 538 21.58 36.99 -24.93
C ASP A 538 21.75 36.87 -23.41
N LEU A 539 22.99 36.78 -22.91
CA LEU A 539 23.29 36.88 -21.48
C LEU A 539 22.86 38.24 -20.91
N SER A 540 23.07 39.32 -21.65
CA SER A 540 22.66 40.66 -21.22
C SER A 540 21.14 40.83 -21.17
N LYS A 541 20.41 40.29 -22.16
CA LYS A 541 18.94 40.23 -22.17
C LYS A 541 18.38 39.41 -21.01
N SER A 542 19.16 38.43 -20.55
CA SER A 542 18.80 37.57 -19.42
C SER A 542 19.08 38.21 -18.05
N GLY A 543 19.60 39.45 -18.03
CA GLY A 543 19.82 40.24 -16.82
C GLY A 543 21.28 40.32 -16.36
N LEU A 544 22.22 39.67 -17.05
CA LEU A 544 23.63 39.68 -16.69
C LEU A 544 24.34 40.96 -17.15
N ARG A 545 25.10 41.61 -16.26
CA ARG A 545 25.94 42.77 -16.59
C ARG A 545 27.41 42.42 -16.51
N PHE A 546 28.14 42.80 -17.55
CA PHE A 546 29.59 42.66 -17.62
C PHE A 546 30.26 43.94 -17.13
N GLY A 547 30.51 44.02 -15.82
CA GLY A 547 31.24 45.12 -15.19
C GLY A 547 32.74 45.10 -15.49
N ILE A 548 33.42 46.09 -14.92
CA ILE A 548 34.86 46.32 -14.91
C ILE A 548 35.56 45.23 -14.08
N TYR A 549 35.08 44.98 -12.87
CA TYR A 549 35.70 44.08 -11.90
C TYR A 549 34.88 42.81 -11.66
N THR A 550 33.57 42.87 -11.90
CA THR A 550 32.60 41.80 -11.63
C THR A 550 31.65 41.59 -12.79
N VAL A 551 31.16 40.36 -12.93
CA VAL A 551 30.02 40.01 -13.77
C VAL A 551 28.89 39.66 -12.82
N PHE A 552 27.75 40.34 -12.91
CA PHE A 552 26.70 40.24 -11.90
C PHE A 552 25.31 40.54 -12.46
N VAL A 553 24.27 40.18 -11.72
CA VAL A 553 22.88 40.52 -12.02
C VAL A 553 22.44 41.67 -11.10
N PRO A 554 22.21 42.90 -11.61
CA PRO A 554 21.94 44.08 -10.77
C PRO A 554 20.69 43.98 -9.91
N GLU A 555 19.65 43.31 -10.40
CA GLU A 555 18.36 43.19 -9.71
C GLU A 555 18.47 42.46 -8.36
N LEU A 556 19.52 41.65 -8.18
CA LEU A 556 19.74 40.87 -6.97
C LEU A 556 20.21 41.70 -5.77
N LEU A 557 20.63 42.95 -5.99
CA LEU A 557 21.12 43.85 -4.94
C LEU A 557 19.98 44.53 -4.15
N LYS A 558 18.73 44.27 -4.56
CA LYS A 558 17.54 44.75 -3.87
C LYS A 558 17.32 43.93 -2.58
N PRO A 559 16.78 44.53 -1.50
CA PRO A 559 16.72 43.87 -0.19
C PRO A 559 16.03 42.50 -0.20
N LYS A 560 14.86 42.38 -0.84
CA LYS A 560 14.09 41.13 -0.90
C LYS A 560 14.86 39.98 -1.56
N GLN A 561 15.61 40.30 -2.62
CA GLN A 561 16.46 39.36 -3.35
C GLN A 561 17.64 38.92 -2.51
N VAL A 562 18.34 39.86 -1.88
CA VAL A 562 19.50 39.59 -1.01
C VAL A 562 19.08 38.66 0.14
N THR A 563 17.93 38.90 0.78
CA THR A 563 17.43 38.03 1.84
C THR A 563 17.25 36.59 1.36
N LEU A 564 16.59 36.38 0.21
CA LEU A 564 16.40 35.02 -0.32
C LEU A 564 17.72 34.37 -0.75
N LEU A 565 18.65 35.12 -1.35
CA LEU A 565 19.97 34.59 -1.71
C LEU A 565 20.79 34.19 -0.49
N ALA A 566 20.72 34.96 0.60
CA ALA A 566 21.35 34.63 1.87
C ALA A 566 20.81 33.31 2.45
N ILE A 567 19.49 33.11 2.39
CA ILE A 567 18.83 31.86 2.80
C ILE A 567 19.34 30.68 1.96
N LEU A 568 19.35 30.82 0.62
CA LEU A 568 19.79 29.75 -0.29
C LEU A 568 21.29 29.42 -0.12
N TRP A 569 22.14 30.43 0.04
CA TRP A 569 23.57 30.24 0.28
C TRP A 569 23.80 29.47 1.59
N ARG A 570 23.10 29.87 2.65
CA ARG A 570 23.18 29.24 3.97
C ARG A 570 22.85 27.76 3.87
N VAL A 571 21.72 27.45 3.23
CA VAL A 571 21.23 26.08 3.07
C VAL A 571 22.18 25.24 2.22
N PHE A 572 22.74 25.81 1.15
CA PHE A 572 23.65 25.10 0.26
C PHE A 572 25.04 24.85 0.88
N ASN A 573 25.54 25.78 1.71
CA ASN A 573 26.84 25.65 2.38
C ASN A 573 26.74 25.00 3.77
N GLU A 574 25.53 24.61 4.20
CA GLU A 574 25.24 23.99 5.49
C GLU A 574 25.73 24.82 6.70
N ASP A 575 25.79 26.15 6.53
CA ASP A 575 26.30 27.04 7.56
C ASP A 575 25.19 27.46 8.52
N LYS A 576 25.27 27.02 9.77
CA LYS A 576 24.25 27.34 10.78
C LYS A 576 24.44 28.73 11.39
N SER A 577 25.62 29.32 11.24
CA SER A 577 25.96 30.63 11.80
C SER A 577 25.67 31.73 10.79
N LEU A 578 24.60 32.49 11.01
CA LEU A 578 24.30 33.67 10.22
C LEU A 578 24.60 34.93 11.04
N PRO A 579 25.51 35.78 10.56
CA PRO A 579 25.59 37.17 10.97
C PRO A 579 24.33 37.91 10.51
N GLU A 580 23.93 38.96 11.24
CA GLU A 580 22.84 39.83 10.80
C GLU A 580 23.10 40.41 9.41
N LEU A 581 22.06 40.45 8.59
CA LEU A 581 22.12 41.08 7.28
C LEU A 581 22.45 42.58 7.44
N PRO A 582 23.32 43.14 6.60
CA PRO A 582 23.59 44.57 6.63
C PRO A 582 22.30 45.39 6.46
N THR A 583 22.20 46.51 7.18
CA THR A 583 21.07 47.43 7.02
C THR A 583 20.93 47.82 5.54
N PRO A 584 19.72 47.69 4.95
CA PRO A 584 19.49 48.09 3.57
C PRO A 584 19.99 49.51 3.27
N GLY A 585 20.64 49.69 2.12
CA GLY A 585 21.17 50.98 1.69
C GLY A 585 22.59 51.30 2.16
N ARG A 586 23.20 50.53 3.07
CA ARG A 586 24.61 50.69 3.43
C ARG A 586 25.52 50.34 2.24
N VAL A 587 26.42 51.25 1.89
CA VAL A 587 27.36 51.11 0.75
C VAL A 587 28.68 50.47 1.15
N SER A 588 29.16 50.76 2.36
CA SER A 588 30.39 50.23 2.93
C SER A 588 30.17 49.84 4.38
N ILE A 589 30.73 48.71 4.79
CA ILE A 589 30.66 48.20 6.17
C ILE A 589 32.02 47.59 6.56
N PRO A 590 32.40 47.68 7.85
CA PRO A 590 33.63 47.06 8.33
C PRO A 590 33.57 45.54 8.18
N LYS A 591 34.68 44.93 7.75
CA LYS A 591 34.75 43.48 7.60
C LYS A 591 34.72 42.81 8.96
N ASN A 592 33.70 42.00 9.20
CA ASN A 592 33.68 41.07 10.32
C ASN A 592 34.43 39.78 9.94
N ALA A 593 35.48 39.46 10.69
CA ALA A 593 36.34 38.29 10.47
C ALA A 593 35.62 36.94 10.66
N LYS A 594 34.47 36.92 11.36
CA LYS A 594 33.63 35.73 11.53
C LYS A 594 32.86 35.35 10.26
N ILE A 595 32.77 36.25 9.29
CA ILE A 595 31.96 36.08 8.08
C ILE A 595 32.86 35.64 6.92
N LYS A 596 32.48 34.55 6.24
CA LYS A 596 33.18 34.06 5.05
C LYS A 596 33.08 35.08 3.91
N GLU A 597 34.18 35.25 3.16
CA GLU A 597 34.23 36.15 2.00
C GLU A 597 33.16 35.80 0.95
N SER A 598 32.91 34.51 0.71
CA SER A 598 31.86 34.04 -0.20
C SER A 598 30.45 34.47 0.21
N PHE A 599 30.18 34.69 1.50
CA PHE A 599 28.87 35.18 1.95
C PHE A 599 28.69 36.66 1.61
N TYR A 600 29.72 37.49 1.83
CA TYR A 600 29.69 38.90 1.41
C TYR A 600 29.42 39.03 -0.09
N HIS A 601 30.02 38.16 -0.91
CA HIS A 601 29.73 38.14 -2.34
C HIS A 601 28.25 37.90 -2.65
N VAL A 602 27.59 36.95 -1.97
CA VAL A 602 26.15 36.71 -2.14
C VAL A 602 25.31 37.92 -1.72
N LEU A 603 25.70 38.61 -0.65
CA LEU A 603 25.06 39.86 -0.23
C LEU A 603 25.32 41.04 -1.17
N GLY A 604 26.16 40.83 -2.18
CA GLY A 604 26.51 41.83 -3.16
C GLY A 604 27.64 42.76 -2.73
N PHE A 605 28.49 42.34 -1.80
CA PHE A 605 29.66 43.07 -1.32
C PHE A 605 30.97 42.44 -1.80
N ILE A 606 32.01 43.25 -1.92
CA ILE A 606 33.37 42.86 -2.31
C ILE A 606 34.32 43.23 -1.17
N ASP A 607 35.20 42.30 -0.82
CA ASP A 607 36.19 42.47 0.24
C ASP A 607 37.37 43.36 -0.18
N PHE A 608 37.72 44.33 0.67
CA PHE A 608 38.87 45.22 0.54
C PHE A 608 39.82 45.19 1.75
N GLY A 609 39.75 44.16 2.58
CA GLY A 609 40.61 43.96 3.75
C GLY A 609 39.90 44.37 5.03
N SER A 610 39.99 45.64 5.41
CA SER A 610 39.30 46.17 6.61
C SER A 610 37.82 46.53 6.35
N GLN A 611 37.44 46.71 5.09
CA GLN A 611 36.11 47.13 4.66
C GLN A 611 35.59 46.19 3.57
N VAL A 612 34.27 46.00 3.51
CA VAL A 612 33.57 45.40 2.38
C VAL A 612 32.63 46.44 1.76
N ILE A 613 32.57 46.51 0.44
CA ILE A 613 31.88 47.57 -0.30
C ILE A 613 30.91 46.94 -1.29
N ARG A 614 29.70 47.50 -1.42
CA ARG A 614 28.70 47.05 -2.39
C ARG A 614 29.26 47.03 -3.81
N LEU A 615 28.97 45.96 -4.55
CA LEU A 615 29.55 45.72 -5.86
C LEU A 615 29.15 46.78 -6.90
N ASP A 616 27.92 47.29 -6.85
CA ASP A 616 27.45 48.32 -7.80
C ASP A 616 28.18 49.65 -7.58
N ILE A 617 28.50 49.95 -6.33
CA ILE A 617 29.33 51.09 -5.94
C ILE A 617 30.77 50.91 -6.40
N VAL A 618 31.35 49.71 -6.23
CA VAL A 618 32.70 49.39 -6.73
C VAL A 618 32.79 49.52 -8.24
N GLU A 619 31.77 49.09 -8.98
CA GLU A 619 31.71 49.21 -10.44
C GLU A 619 31.60 50.68 -10.89
N ARG A 620 30.78 51.48 -10.21
CA ARG A 620 30.69 52.94 -10.45
C ARG A 620 32.00 53.65 -10.14
N LEU A 621 32.62 53.33 -8.99
CA LEU A 621 33.94 53.84 -8.62
C LEU A 621 34.97 53.46 -9.68
N GLY A 622 34.98 52.21 -10.14
CA GLY A 622 35.84 51.73 -11.22
C GLY A 622 35.70 52.54 -12.51
N ALA A 623 34.48 52.96 -12.86
CA ALA A 623 34.22 53.79 -14.03
C ALA A 623 34.82 55.18 -13.88
N ILE A 624 34.64 55.82 -12.71
CA ILE A 624 35.25 57.12 -12.37
C ILE A 624 36.77 57.00 -12.41
N LEU A 625 37.34 56.00 -11.73
CA LEU A 625 38.79 55.77 -11.67
C LEU A 625 39.40 55.51 -13.05
N ARG A 626 38.69 54.81 -13.95
CA ARG A 626 39.15 54.64 -15.34
C ARG A 626 39.14 55.96 -16.10
N LYS A 627 38.14 56.82 -15.89
CA LYS A 627 38.06 58.15 -16.51
C LYS A 627 39.21 59.04 -16.01
N CYS A 628 39.44 59.10 -14.71
CA CYS A 628 40.54 59.86 -14.11
C CYS A 628 41.91 59.33 -14.54
N ALA A 629 42.11 58.01 -14.55
CA ALA A 629 43.38 57.40 -14.91
C ALA A 629 43.78 57.58 -16.38
N ARG A 630 42.84 57.88 -17.29
CA ARG A 630 43.16 58.28 -18.67
C ARG A 630 43.93 59.59 -18.71
N ASN A 631 43.69 60.47 -17.74
CA ASN A 631 44.30 61.79 -17.64
C ASN A 631 45.58 61.80 -16.77
N GLY A 632 46.09 60.62 -16.38
CA GLY A 632 47.32 60.50 -15.58
C GLY A 632 47.09 60.19 -14.10
N ALA A 633 47.99 60.68 -13.24
CA ALA A 633 47.87 60.50 -11.79
C ALA A 633 46.82 61.47 -11.22
N PHE A 634 45.92 60.99 -10.37
CA PHE A 634 44.77 61.75 -9.87
C PHE A 634 44.69 61.73 -8.33
N PRO A 635 44.22 62.80 -7.68
CA PRO A 635 43.95 62.79 -6.24
C PRO A 635 42.60 62.11 -5.94
N ILE A 636 42.37 61.76 -4.66
CA ILE A 636 41.05 61.34 -4.18
C ILE A 636 40.14 62.58 -4.16
N ASN A 637 38.98 62.52 -4.83
CA ASN A 637 38.03 63.63 -4.87
C ASN A 637 36.78 63.39 -4.00
N ALA A 638 36.02 64.45 -3.73
CA ALA A 638 34.81 64.37 -2.89
C ALA A 638 33.74 63.43 -3.48
N GLU A 639 33.66 63.32 -4.81
CA GLU A 639 32.75 62.40 -5.49
C GLU A 639 33.06 60.92 -5.15
N MET A 640 34.34 60.53 -5.15
CA MET A 640 34.79 59.19 -4.76
C MET A 640 34.49 58.89 -3.28
N LEU A 641 34.74 59.86 -2.39
CA LEU A 641 34.50 59.70 -0.95
C LEU A 641 33.01 59.57 -0.63
N SER A 642 32.18 60.43 -1.22
CA SER A 642 30.72 60.40 -1.05
C SER A 642 30.12 59.11 -1.61
N LEU A 643 30.60 58.65 -2.78
CA LEU A 643 30.12 57.43 -3.41
C LEU A 643 30.35 56.18 -2.55
N VAL A 644 31.53 56.07 -1.94
CA VAL A 644 31.93 54.89 -1.15
C VAL A 644 31.55 55.04 0.32
N GLY A 645 31.33 56.26 0.82
CA GLY A 645 31.03 56.52 2.23
C GLY A 645 32.20 56.22 3.17
N LEU A 646 33.44 56.45 2.71
CA LEU A 646 34.67 56.24 3.49
C LEU A 646 35.48 57.53 3.57
N SER A 647 36.34 57.63 4.58
CA SER A 647 37.34 58.69 4.68
C SER A 647 38.47 58.50 3.64
N GLN A 648 39.29 59.53 3.47
CA GLN A 648 40.47 59.49 2.58
C GLN A 648 41.47 58.39 2.96
N GLU A 649 41.62 58.12 4.26
CA GLU A 649 42.42 57.00 4.76
C GLU A 649 41.77 55.65 4.44
N GLY A 650 40.44 55.55 4.58
CA GLY A 650 39.69 54.32 4.33
C GLY A 650 39.61 53.91 2.85
N ILE A 651 39.57 54.86 1.91
CA ILE A 651 39.49 54.56 0.48
C ILE A 651 40.85 54.16 -0.12
N THR A 652 41.96 54.55 0.50
CA THR A 652 43.31 54.28 -0.03
C THR A 652 43.60 52.77 -0.20
N PRO A 653 43.36 51.89 0.79
CA PRO A 653 43.48 50.44 0.62
C PRO A 653 42.59 49.86 -0.49
N VAL A 654 41.39 50.43 -0.68
CA VAL A 654 40.44 50.01 -1.73
C VAL A 654 41.04 50.25 -3.11
N LEU A 655 41.55 51.47 -3.35
CA LEU A 655 42.20 51.83 -4.62
C LEU A 655 43.40 50.94 -4.93
N VAL A 656 44.21 50.63 -3.91
CA VAL A 656 45.36 49.73 -4.06
C VAL A 656 44.93 48.33 -4.48
N LYS A 657 43.91 47.76 -3.85
CA LYS A 657 43.39 46.43 -4.21
C LYS A 657 42.71 46.41 -5.58
N LEU A 658 42.12 47.52 -6.02
CA LEU A 658 41.59 47.71 -7.38
C LEU A 658 42.67 47.87 -8.47
N GLY A 659 43.95 47.86 -8.09
CA GLY A 659 45.10 47.88 -9.01
C GLY A 659 45.68 49.26 -9.26
N TYR A 660 45.49 50.22 -8.36
CA TYR A 660 46.11 51.54 -8.41
C TYR A 660 47.31 51.61 -7.45
N GLN A 661 48.29 52.44 -7.76
CA GLN A 661 49.48 52.66 -6.93
C GLN A 661 49.46 54.08 -6.40
N GLN A 662 49.70 54.21 -5.09
CA GLN A 662 49.87 55.50 -4.42
C GLN A 662 51.22 56.12 -4.80
N LEU A 663 51.19 57.41 -5.13
CA LEU A 663 52.34 58.26 -5.42
C LEU A 663 52.27 59.43 -4.45
N LYS A 664 53.36 59.70 -3.72
CA LYS A 664 53.49 60.94 -2.96
C LYS A 664 54.07 62.01 -3.90
N SER A 665 53.34 63.11 -4.10
CA SER A 665 53.87 64.28 -4.80
C SER A 665 54.91 65.00 -3.92
N ALA A 666 55.77 65.82 -4.53
CA ALA A 666 56.75 66.65 -3.82
C ALA A 666 56.07 67.64 -2.85
N ASP A 667 54.82 68.02 -3.11
CA ASP A 667 54.01 68.96 -2.31
C ASP A 667 53.22 68.29 -1.16
N GLY A 668 53.49 67.00 -0.86
CA GLY A 668 52.78 66.25 0.19
C GLY A 668 51.40 65.71 -0.22
N GLU A 669 50.87 66.10 -1.39
CA GLU A 669 49.58 65.63 -1.90
C GLU A 669 49.64 64.17 -2.39
N VAL A 670 48.71 63.33 -1.91
CA VAL A 670 48.63 61.90 -2.27
C VAL A 670 47.86 61.72 -3.58
N ARG A 671 48.51 61.14 -4.59
CA ARG A 671 47.91 60.83 -5.91
C ARG A 671 47.96 59.35 -6.23
N PHE A 672 47.09 58.89 -7.11
CA PHE A 672 46.98 57.49 -7.54
C PHE A 672 47.15 57.35 -9.05
N ARG A 673 47.84 56.30 -9.49
CA ARG A 673 47.98 55.94 -10.91
C ARG A 673 47.69 54.45 -11.09
N ARG A 674 47.11 54.06 -12.22
CA ARG A 674 46.86 52.65 -12.54
C ARG A 674 48.18 51.89 -12.65
N ARG A 675 48.27 50.71 -12.03
CA ARG A 675 49.45 49.84 -12.11
C ARG A 675 49.50 49.20 -13.50
N ASN A 676 50.60 49.37 -14.24
CA ASN A 676 50.81 48.66 -15.50
C ASN A 676 50.99 47.17 -15.22
N GLN A 677 50.03 46.33 -15.62
CA GLN A 677 50.22 44.88 -15.63
C GLN A 677 51.27 44.54 -16.69
N LYS A 678 52.52 44.27 -16.29
CA LYS A 678 53.50 43.62 -17.15
C LYS A 678 52.99 42.21 -17.47
N TYR A 679 52.59 41.99 -18.73
CA TYR A 679 52.35 40.66 -19.28
C TYR A 679 53.62 39.82 -19.09
N LYS A 680 53.56 38.75 -18.28
CA LYS A 680 54.60 37.71 -18.30
C LYS A 680 54.52 37.04 -19.67
N ARG A 681 55.44 37.39 -20.58
CA ARG A 681 55.70 36.60 -21.80
C ARG A 681 55.97 35.15 -21.37
N LYS A 682 55.22 34.20 -21.94
CA LYS A 682 55.57 32.78 -21.86
C LYS A 682 57.01 32.61 -22.36
N PRO A 683 57.84 31.74 -21.76
CA PRO A 683 59.16 31.47 -22.30
C PRO A 683 58.99 30.80 -23.67
N GLN A 684 59.61 31.39 -24.70
CA GLN A 684 59.88 30.69 -25.95
C GLN A 684 60.80 29.51 -25.62
N PHE A 685 60.26 28.30 -25.67
CA PHE A 685 61.10 27.11 -25.80
C PHE A 685 61.72 27.13 -27.19
N ARG A 686 63.02 27.36 -27.22
CA ARG A 686 63.87 27.23 -28.40
C ARG A 686 63.80 25.79 -28.89
N ALA A 687 63.52 25.63 -30.18
CA ALA A 687 63.82 24.42 -30.91
C ALA A 687 65.34 24.20 -30.89
N ASN A 688 65.78 23.00 -30.56
CA ASN A 688 67.06 22.48 -31.00
C ASN A 688 66.89 21.05 -31.50
N LYS A 689 67.39 20.86 -32.73
CA LYS A 689 67.52 19.61 -33.47
C LYS A 689 68.65 18.75 -32.87
N SER A 690 68.43 17.44 -32.88
CA SER A 690 69.43 16.38 -33.14
C SER A 690 68.68 15.03 -33.11
N THR A 691 68.28 14.47 -34.26
CA THR A 691 69.02 13.51 -35.13
C THR A 691 68.98 12.06 -34.62
N GLU A 692 68.48 11.20 -35.52
CA GLU A 692 68.77 9.76 -35.68
C GLU A 692 68.16 8.82 -34.61
N THR A 693 67.56 7.66 -34.94
CA THR A 693 67.82 6.73 -36.05
C THR A 693 66.58 5.85 -36.35
N SER A 694 66.66 5.14 -37.48
CA SER A 694 65.77 4.11 -38.06
C SER A 694 65.29 3.04 -37.05
N TRP A 695 64.24 2.24 -37.31
CA TRP A 695 64.29 1.00 -38.11
C TRP A 695 62.88 0.57 -38.60
N LYS A 696 62.87 0.01 -39.81
CA LYS A 696 61.74 -0.59 -40.53
C LYS A 696 61.65 -2.11 -40.26
N LYS A 697 60.46 -2.68 -40.59
CA LYS A 697 60.12 -4.11 -40.85
C LYS A 697 60.02 -4.99 -39.58
N THR A 698 59.11 -5.98 -39.42
CA THR A 698 58.36 -6.86 -40.35
C THR A 698 57.33 -7.69 -39.56
N GLY A 699 56.30 -8.22 -40.25
CA GLY A 699 55.61 -9.49 -39.90
C GLY A 699 54.36 -9.37 -39.02
N SER A 700 53.15 -9.42 -39.59
CA SER A 700 52.35 -10.64 -39.85
C SER A 700 51.83 -11.34 -38.59
N LEU A 701 50.51 -11.26 -38.36
CA LEU A 701 49.65 -12.45 -38.20
C LEU A 701 48.16 -12.11 -38.39
N ARG A 702 47.48 -13.11 -38.95
CA ARG A 702 46.19 -13.17 -39.66
C ARG A 702 44.94 -13.16 -38.77
N LYS A 703 43.82 -12.80 -39.45
CA LYS A 703 42.40 -13.25 -39.28
C LYS A 703 41.71 -12.76 -37.99
N THR A 704 40.53 -12.13 -38.03
CA THR A 704 39.26 -12.58 -38.64
C THR A 704 38.28 -11.43 -38.99
N GLN A 705 37.64 -11.58 -40.17
CA GLN A 705 36.30 -11.14 -40.66
C GLN A 705 35.34 -10.40 -39.69
N ARG A 706 34.39 -9.56 -40.12
CA ARG A 706 34.05 -8.67 -41.26
C ARG A 706 32.76 -7.92 -40.82
N PRO A 707 32.40 -6.77 -41.41
CA PRO A 707 31.48 -5.79 -40.82
C PRO A 707 30.04 -5.85 -41.39
N HIS A 708 29.07 -5.21 -40.73
CA HIS A 708 27.77 -4.87 -41.35
C HIS A 708 27.45 -3.37 -41.31
N SER A 709 27.34 -2.88 -42.54
CA SER A 709 26.68 -1.72 -43.17
C SER A 709 25.59 -0.90 -42.46
N GLU A 710 25.63 0.39 -42.79
CA GLU A 710 24.61 1.42 -42.67
C GLU A 710 23.48 1.35 -43.73
N LYS A 711 22.27 1.74 -43.27
CA LYS A 711 21.24 2.64 -43.84
C LYS A 711 20.69 2.49 -45.28
N ALA A 712 19.36 2.62 -45.39
CA ALA A 712 18.61 3.72 -46.07
C ALA A 712 17.26 3.24 -46.66
N GLU A 713 16.12 3.79 -46.18
CA GLU A 713 15.08 4.53 -46.97
C GLU A 713 14.01 3.63 -47.65
N ARG A 714 12.71 3.93 -47.82
CA ARG A 714 11.76 5.02 -47.49
C ARG A 714 10.31 4.55 -47.84
N LEU A 715 9.33 5.01 -47.06
CA LEU A 715 7.96 5.52 -47.40
C LEU A 715 6.89 4.70 -48.19
N ASN A 716 5.79 4.38 -47.46
CA ASN A 716 4.34 4.72 -47.66
C ASN A 716 3.58 4.34 -48.97
N PRO A 717 2.22 4.41 -49.02
CA PRO A 717 1.14 4.04 -48.08
C PRO A 717 -0.14 3.42 -48.74
N SER A 718 -1.18 3.11 -47.92
CA SER A 718 -2.62 3.36 -48.20
C SER A 718 -3.48 2.24 -48.85
N PRO A 719 -4.81 2.43 -49.10
CA PRO A 719 -5.93 2.06 -48.21
C PRO A 719 -7.06 1.27 -48.93
N PHE A 720 -7.98 0.62 -48.19
CA PHE A 720 -9.11 -0.19 -48.72
C PHE A 720 -8.68 -1.45 -49.50
N SER A 721 -9.14 -2.64 -49.13
CA SER A 721 -10.39 -3.20 -49.66
C SER A 721 -10.53 -4.56 -48.97
N VAL A 722 -11.42 -4.75 -47.99
CA VAL A 722 -12.83 -5.06 -48.24
C VAL A 722 -13.01 -5.76 -49.58
N LEU A 723 -12.74 -7.06 -49.60
CA LEU A 723 -13.45 -8.09 -50.38
C LEU A 723 -13.15 -9.42 -49.65
N GLU A 724 -14.00 -9.95 -48.79
CA GLU A 724 -15.34 -10.45 -49.11
C GLU A 724 -15.22 -11.63 -50.10
N GLN A 725 -15.69 -12.81 -49.65
CA GLN A 725 -15.76 -14.09 -50.38
C GLN A 725 -14.43 -14.88 -50.35
N ILE A 726 -14.27 -15.94 -49.54
CA ILE A 726 -14.72 -17.30 -49.90
C ILE A 726 -14.65 -18.21 -48.65
N LYS A 727 -15.73 -18.97 -48.42
CA LYS A 727 -15.83 -20.10 -47.48
C LYS A 727 -14.92 -21.24 -47.93
N LEU A 728 -14.40 -22.06 -47.01
CA LEU A 728 -14.34 -23.51 -47.20
C LEU A 728 -14.39 -24.25 -45.86
N VAL A 729 -15.25 -25.25 -45.85
CA VAL A 729 -15.56 -26.22 -44.79
C VAL A 729 -14.45 -27.27 -44.72
N HIS A 730 -14.09 -27.73 -43.52
CA HIS A 730 -13.94 -29.16 -43.19
C HIS A 730 -13.93 -29.38 -41.68
#